data_AF-A0A7T6XR66-F1
#
_entry.id   AF-A0A7T6XR66-F1
#
_cell.length_a   1.000
_cell.length_b   1.000
_cell.length_c   1.000
_cell.angle_alpha   90.00
_cell.angle_beta   90.00
_cell.angle_gamma   90.00
#
_symmetry.space_group_name_H-M   'P 1'
#
loop_
_entity.id
_entity.type
_entity.pdbx_description
1 polymer ?
#
loop_
_entity_poly.entity_id
_entity_poly.type
_entity_poly.pdbx_seq_one_letter_code
_entity_poly.pdbx_strand_id
1 'polypeptide(L)'
;MAEESNSSNRLAQIEQVVTAALRPLPAQTGDGSYLQEPTVTGLAKDLLHFDLKDAETLAEVAKGAITGEAVNDRDYIMERVIQLAAGLPSTSRNGKELTNAFLTQLWGDLEHPPISFLGRNAAYRKADGSGNNTFWPQIGAANTPYARSVRPQTMQSAALPEPEVLFDSLLARKEFKEHPNKISSVLFYLASIIIHDLFQTDPRDQTKSLTSSYLDLSPLYGNNQKEQDAVRTFKDGKLKPDCFSTKRVLGFPPGVGVLLIMFNRFHNSVVTQLAAINEGGRFTKPDESNAQAYVTWDNDLFQTARLVTCGLYVTIILKDYVRTILNINRTDSVWSLDPRAEIKDSLLGQSPAQATGNQVSAEFNLVYRWHSCVSARDEKWSEDLYKELFNGKNTKQLSMQDFIGGLRQWESKLPADPQERPFAKLQRQADGKFDDNDLVKIFEEGVEDPAGAFGALNVPDVFRGIEVLGIKQARSWNLATLNEFRQYFGLASYQTFEEINSDPYVADQLKHFYDHPDLVELYPGLILEDAKQAMTPGSGLCTNFTTSRAILSDAVALVRGDRFYTVDFTPKHLTNWAFNEINNDVSVDGGQVFYKLVLKAFPNHFRGDSVYAHFPLVVPDENKKILTSLGKAKTYSFDRSFYKAPALFINSHSACEKILKDQEGFKVVWGEKIQFLMENSGRPYGRDFALSGDVPANAASRKILGAALSRDKWESEVKAFYEDITLKLLERNAYKVAGVNQVDIVRDVAVLAQVHFCANIFSLSLKTESNPRGVFSEQELYQILALIFASIFYDVDVSKSFQLCQTARNVAQQLGELTLANVELVAKTGFISDLVNRLHRHEILSEYGVHMIQRLLDSQLPIKDVVWSNILPAAGALVANQGQLFSQCIDYYLSEEAAKHLVEIQRLAREDTPEADELLVRYFMEGARLRCSVALPRFVTKPTVVEDNGEKVTLKAGQEIICNLVVAGRDPVAFPDPDKVRLDRDMSLYTHFGFGPHECLGVKMCPLALSTMLKVIGRLGNVRRAPGAQGHLKRLDGLGGIAMYMDAQHSSFSPFPTTMKIQWDGDLPARRE
;
A
#
# COMPACT_ATOMS: atom_id res chain seq x y z
N MET A 1 -40.38 23.31 -20.62
CA MET A 1 -40.17 24.77 -20.78
C MET A 1 -38.72 24.96 -21.19
N ALA A 2 -38.50 24.81 -22.50
CA ALA A 2 -37.34 25.30 -23.19
C ALA A 2 -37.63 26.76 -23.61
N GLU A 3 -36.56 27.49 -23.95
CA GLU A 3 -36.57 28.79 -24.65
C GLU A 3 -37.01 30.03 -23.85
N GLU A 4 -36.11 30.58 -23.01
CA GLU A 4 -36.01 32.06 -22.82
C GLU A 4 -34.79 32.54 -21.97
N SER A 5 -33.59 31.97 -22.12
CA SER A 5 -32.40 32.53 -21.44
C SER A 5 -31.12 32.62 -22.28
N ASN A 6 -31.24 32.64 -23.61
CA ASN A 6 -30.11 32.45 -24.52
C ASN A 6 -29.69 33.68 -25.36
N SER A 7 -29.93 34.91 -24.89
CA SER A 7 -29.53 36.11 -25.65
C SER A 7 -28.76 37.20 -24.89
N SER A 8 -28.53 37.07 -23.58
CA SER A 8 -27.79 38.08 -22.80
C SER A 8 -26.40 37.65 -22.29
N ASN A 9 -26.00 36.38 -22.50
CA ASN A 9 -24.74 35.86 -21.95
C ASN A 9 -23.59 35.70 -22.97
N ARG A 10 -23.78 36.17 -24.22
CA ARG A 10 -22.76 36.09 -25.29
C ARG A 10 -22.04 37.41 -25.60
N LEU A 11 -22.45 38.53 -25.00
CA LEU A 11 -21.80 39.84 -25.20
C LEU A 11 -20.95 40.29 -24.00
N ALA A 12 -21.17 39.74 -22.80
CA ALA A 12 -20.32 39.99 -21.63
C ALA A 12 -19.07 39.07 -21.55
N GLN A 13 -19.08 37.92 -22.25
CA GLN A 13 -17.92 37.00 -22.34
C GLN A 13 -16.90 37.41 -23.42
N ILE A 14 -17.24 38.35 -24.30
CA ILE A 14 -16.35 38.81 -25.40
C ILE A 14 -15.55 40.07 -25.00
N GLU A 15 -15.99 40.83 -23.99
CA GLU A 15 -15.26 42.00 -23.47
C GLU A 15 -14.23 41.65 -22.38
N GLN A 16 -14.39 40.50 -21.69
CA GLN A 16 -13.43 39.98 -20.71
C GLN A 16 -12.25 39.22 -21.33
N VAL A 17 -12.29 38.88 -22.62
CA VAL A 17 -11.23 38.15 -23.32
C VAL A 17 -10.26 39.07 -24.07
N VAL A 18 -10.63 40.33 -24.31
CA VAL A 18 -9.76 41.31 -25.01
C VAL A 18 -8.95 42.20 -24.04
N THR A 19 -9.35 42.29 -22.77
CA THR A 19 -8.63 43.08 -21.74
C THR A 19 -7.67 42.23 -20.88
N ALA A 20 -7.69 40.90 -21.04
CA ALA A 20 -6.77 39.96 -20.38
C ALA A 20 -5.45 39.73 -21.15
N ALA A 21 -5.29 40.31 -22.35
CA ALA A 21 -4.16 40.07 -23.24
C ALA A 21 -3.07 41.17 -23.22
N LEU A 22 -3.19 42.21 -22.38
CA LEU A 22 -2.23 43.33 -22.31
C LEU A 22 -1.87 43.73 -20.87
N ARG A 23 -1.22 42.84 -20.12
CA ARG A 23 -0.50 43.19 -18.87
C ARG A 23 0.97 42.72 -18.92
N PRO A 24 1.94 43.52 -18.46
CA PRO A 24 3.34 43.09 -18.36
C PRO A 24 3.57 42.13 -17.17
N LEU A 25 4.63 41.34 -17.27
CA LEU A 25 5.08 40.35 -16.28
C LEU A 25 5.47 40.98 -14.91
N PRO A 26 5.15 40.33 -13.77
CA PRO A 26 5.56 40.78 -12.43
C PRO A 26 7.01 40.36 -12.12
N ALA A 27 7.85 41.30 -11.65
CA ALA A 27 9.29 41.10 -11.44
C ALA A 27 9.74 41.28 -9.97
N GLN A 28 8.87 41.02 -8.99
CA GLN A 28 9.14 41.37 -7.58
C GLN A 28 8.99 40.19 -6.59
N THR A 29 8.67 38.97 -7.04
CA THR A 29 8.70 37.72 -6.24
C THR A 29 9.20 36.54 -7.09
N GLY A 30 9.96 35.61 -6.50
CA GLY A 30 10.64 34.51 -7.21
C GLY A 30 9.75 33.35 -7.69
N ASP A 31 8.43 33.42 -7.51
CA ASP A 31 7.46 32.39 -7.93
C ASP A 31 6.12 32.94 -8.48
N GLY A 32 6.03 34.24 -8.76
CA GLY A 32 4.98 34.77 -9.65
C GLY A 32 3.56 34.90 -9.07
N SER A 33 3.40 35.24 -7.80
CA SER A 33 2.10 35.59 -7.20
C SER A 33 1.78 37.10 -7.21
N TYR A 34 0.48 37.45 -7.27
CA TYR A 34 -0.03 38.81 -7.04
C TYR A 34 -0.54 38.92 -5.59
N LEU A 35 -0.09 39.93 -4.84
CA LEU A 35 -0.58 40.21 -3.49
C LEU A 35 -1.91 40.97 -3.56
N GLN A 36 -2.94 40.43 -2.89
CA GLN A 36 -4.21 41.11 -2.58
C GLN A 36 -4.37 41.18 -1.06
N GLU A 37 -4.52 42.39 -0.52
CA GLU A 37 -4.90 42.61 0.88
C GLU A 37 -6.43 42.68 1.04
N PRO A 38 -7.00 42.04 2.08
CA PRO A 38 -8.33 42.37 2.59
C PRO A 38 -8.26 43.41 3.72
N THR A 39 -9.04 44.49 3.57
CA THR A 39 -9.43 45.43 4.63
C THR A 39 -10.39 44.80 5.63
N VAL A 40 -10.09 44.87 6.95
CA VAL A 40 -11.11 44.99 8.02
C VAL A 40 -10.55 45.85 9.18
N THR A 41 -11.36 46.80 9.60
CA THR A 41 -11.15 47.76 10.69
C THR A 41 -11.54 47.21 12.07
N GLY A 42 -10.79 47.58 13.10
CA GLY A 42 -11.35 48.19 14.31
C GLY A 42 -11.26 47.42 15.63
N LEU A 43 -10.36 47.87 16.51
CA LEU A 43 -10.72 48.33 17.86
C LEU A 43 -9.64 49.30 18.35
N ALA A 44 -9.88 50.58 18.06
CA ALA A 44 -9.07 51.69 18.52
C ALA A 44 -9.40 52.01 19.98
N LYS A 45 -8.47 51.66 20.88
CA LYS A 45 -8.12 52.42 22.09
C LYS A 45 -7.02 51.65 22.83
N ASP A 46 -5.79 52.04 22.54
CA ASP A 46 -4.60 52.02 23.43
C ASP A 46 -3.27 52.24 22.66
N LEU A 47 -3.33 52.79 21.44
CA LEU A 47 -2.19 53.03 20.55
C LEU A 47 -1.64 54.47 20.64
N LEU A 48 -1.31 54.96 21.84
CA LEU A 48 -0.70 56.30 21.96
C LEU A 48 0.78 56.30 22.36
N HIS A 49 1.47 55.14 22.39
CA HIS A 49 2.90 55.07 22.73
C HIS A 49 3.75 54.09 21.89
N PHE A 50 3.31 53.67 20.70
CA PHE A 50 4.08 52.73 19.85
C PHE A 50 4.33 53.27 18.44
N ASP A 51 5.52 53.00 17.89
CA ASP A 51 5.91 53.35 16.52
C ASP A 51 5.13 52.46 15.52
N LEU A 52 4.85 52.92 14.31
CA LEU A 52 3.93 52.23 13.37
C LEU A 52 4.37 50.79 13.02
N LYS A 53 5.68 50.52 13.03
CA LYS A 53 6.27 49.19 12.78
C LYS A 53 6.07 48.20 13.94
N ASP A 54 5.89 48.72 15.15
CA ASP A 54 5.73 47.92 16.36
C ASP A 54 4.34 47.30 16.43
N ALA A 55 3.32 48.05 15.98
CA ALA A 55 1.92 47.61 15.94
C ALA A 55 1.68 46.52 14.88
N GLU A 56 2.33 46.62 13.72
CA GLU A 56 2.25 45.62 12.65
C GLU A 56 2.86 44.28 13.10
N THR A 57 4.02 44.33 13.76
CA THR A 57 4.68 43.13 14.32
C THR A 57 3.80 42.45 15.39
N LEU A 58 3.17 43.22 16.28
CA LEU A 58 2.27 42.67 17.30
C LEU A 58 0.99 42.05 16.67
N ALA A 59 0.48 42.63 15.59
CA ALA A 59 -0.66 42.09 14.85
C ALA A 59 -0.32 40.76 14.14
N GLU A 60 0.88 40.66 13.55
CA GLU A 60 1.36 39.43 12.92
C GLU A 60 1.56 38.29 13.94
N VAL A 61 2.15 38.60 15.11
CA VAL A 61 2.31 37.63 16.22
C VAL A 61 0.95 37.16 16.73
N ALA A 62 0.02 38.10 16.97
CA ALA A 62 -1.33 37.76 17.41
C ALA A 62 -2.08 36.91 16.38
N LYS A 63 -1.93 37.22 15.08
CA LYS A 63 -2.49 36.43 14.00
C LYS A 63 -1.93 35.01 14.01
N GLY A 64 -0.61 34.83 14.04
CA GLY A 64 0.02 33.51 14.09
C GLY A 64 -0.40 32.67 15.31
N ALA A 65 -0.48 33.31 16.48
CA ALA A 65 -0.95 32.65 17.71
C ALA A 65 -2.43 32.24 17.65
N ILE A 66 -3.28 32.99 16.92
CA ILE A 66 -4.70 32.69 16.76
C ILE A 66 -4.94 31.65 15.65
N THR A 67 -4.22 31.75 14.53
CA THR A 67 -4.46 30.89 13.36
C THR A 67 -3.73 29.56 13.45
N GLY A 68 -2.64 29.46 14.24
CA GLY A 68 -1.79 28.26 14.27
C GLY A 68 -1.15 27.94 12.91
N GLU A 69 -1.10 28.92 12.02
CA GLU A 69 -0.44 28.85 10.72
C GLU A 69 1.07 28.93 10.90
N ALA A 70 1.81 28.30 9.98
CA ALA A 70 3.27 28.38 9.98
C ALA A 70 3.72 29.82 9.74
N VAL A 71 4.66 30.30 10.56
CA VAL A 71 5.27 31.61 10.41
C VAL A 71 6.40 31.52 9.39
N ASN A 72 6.43 32.45 8.43
CA ASN A 72 7.56 32.60 7.51
C ASN A 72 8.68 33.35 8.23
N ASP A 73 9.75 32.65 8.59
CA ASP A 73 10.91 33.18 9.30
C ASP A 73 11.63 34.31 8.53
N ARG A 74 11.52 34.33 7.20
CA ARG A 74 12.07 35.39 6.34
C ARG A 74 11.44 36.76 6.57
N ASP A 75 10.30 36.83 7.24
CA ASP A 75 9.65 38.11 7.60
C ASP A 75 10.23 38.69 8.89
N TYR A 76 11.21 38.02 9.53
CA TYR A 76 11.92 38.48 10.72
C TYR A 76 10.99 38.83 11.90
N ILE A 77 9.82 38.17 12.00
CA ILE A 77 8.82 38.49 13.03
C ILE A 77 9.40 38.28 14.43
N MET A 78 10.12 37.18 14.65
CA MET A 78 10.76 36.88 15.93
C MET A 78 11.81 37.95 16.31
N GLU A 79 12.66 38.35 15.36
CA GLU A 79 13.67 39.39 15.57
C GLU A 79 13.01 40.74 15.87
N ARG A 80 11.90 41.08 15.21
CA ARG A 80 11.13 42.29 15.49
C ARG A 80 10.53 42.26 16.91
N VAL A 81 10.02 41.12 17.37
CA VAL A 81 9.57 40.93 18.77
C VAL A 81 10.73 41.09 19.77
N ILE A 82 11.91 40.57 19.45
CA ILE A 82 13.11 40.74 20.29
C ILE A 82 13.52 42.22 20.35
N GLN A 83 13.51 42.93 19.21
CA GLN A 83 13.79 44.37 19.16
C GLN A 83 12.81 45.18 20.01
N LEU A 84 11.52 44.85 19.94
CA LEU A 84 10.47 45.42 20.79
C LEU A 84 10.73 45.18 22.27
N ALA A 85 11.00 43.93 22.66
CA ALA A 85 11.27 43.57 24.04
C ALA A 85 12.55 44.26 24.57
N ALA A 86 13.59 44.36 23.74
CA ALA A 86 14.86 44.98 24.09
C ALA A 86 14.79 46.52 24.17
N GLY A 87 13.90 47.16 23.40
CA GLY A 87 13.69 48.61 23.40
C GLY A 87 12.96 49.15 24.62
N LEU A 88 12.33 48.29 25.42
CA LEU A 88 11.53 48.69 26.58
C LEU A 88 12.38 48.79 27.86
N PRO A 89 12.14 49.80 28.74
CA PRO A 89 12.82 49.90 30.03
C PRO A 89 12.59 48.65 30.89
N SER A 90 13.58 48.26 31.70
CA SER A 90 13.52 47.07 32.58
C SER A 90 12.39 47.13 33.64
N THR A 91 11.84 48.31 33.91
CA THR A 91 10.67 48.52 34.79
C THR A 91 9.33 48.49 34.05
N SER A 92 9.33 48.25 32.72
CA SER A 92 8.11 48.23 31.89
C SER A 92 7.26 47.00 32.16
N ARG A 93 6.01 47.22 32.57
CA ARG A 93 5.02 46.15 32.73
C ARG A 93 4.73 45.44 31.40
N ASN A 94 4.51 46.20 30.33
CA ASN A 94 4.23 45.65 29.00
C ASN A 94 5.44 44.89 28.44
N GLY A 95 6.66 45.37 28.70
CA GLY A 95 7.88 44.65 28.34
C GLY A 95 8.02 43.32 29.05
N LYS A 96 7.63 43.26 30.33
CA LYS A 96 7.57 42.01 31.11
C LYS A 96 6.50 41.05 30.57
N GLU A 97 5.31 41.54 30.25
CA GLU A 97 4.22 40.73 29.68
C GLU A 97 4.60 40.18 28.29
N LEU A 98 5.17 41.00 27.41
CA LEU A 98 5.70 40.57 26.10
C LEU A 98 6.81 39.53 26.25
N THR A 99 7.77 39.76 27.16
CA THR A 99 8.85 38.80 27.44
C THR A 99 8.29 37.48 27.96
N ASN A 100 7.30 37.50 28.87
CA ASN A 100 6.67 36.30 29.39
C ASN A 100 5.92 35.53 28.32
N ALA A 101 5.20 36.22 27.42
CA ALA A 101 4.52 35.59 26.29
C ALA A 101 5.54 34.94 25.34
N PHE A 102 6.63 35.65 25.03
CA PHE A 102 7.71 35.13 24.19
C PHE A 102 8.41 33.92 24.82
N LEU A 103 8.71 33.97 26.13
CA LEU A 103 9.25 32.82 26.88
C LEU A 103 8.28 31.64 26.89
N THR A 104 6.98 31.88 26.98
CA THR A 104 5.95 30.83 26.95
C THR A 104 5.89 30.17 25.58
N GLN A 105 5.97 30.96 24.50
CA GLN A 105 6.07 30.45 23.14
C GLN A 105 7.34 29.61 22.96
N LEU A 106 8.52 30.15 23.29
CA LEU A 106 9.80 29.42 23.17
C LEU A 106 9.84 28.15 24.02
N TRP A 107 9.20 28.15 25.19
CA TRP A 107 9.02 26.96 26.01
C TRP A 107 8.07 25.95 25.34
N GLY A 108 6.98 26.40 24.72
CA GLY A 108 6.03 25.55 24.00
C GLY A 108 6.53 25.02 22.65
N ASP A 109 7.53 25.67 22.03
CA ASP A 109 8.16 25.23 20.77
C ASP A 109 8.89 23.89 20.93
N LEU A 110 9.25 23.52 22.16
CA LEU A 110 9.84 22.24 22.50
C LEU A 110 8.86 21.37 23.28
N GLU A 111 8.91 20.07 23.01
CA GLU A 111 8.10 19.11 23.72
C GLU A 111 8.65 18.87 25.14
N HIS A 112 7.77 19.01 26.13
CA HIS A 112 8.12 18.89 27.54
C HIS A 112 7.13 17.99 28.29
N PRO A 113 7.56 16.79 28.74
CA PRO A 113 8.84 16.12 28.47
C PRO A 113 8.91 15.50 27.05
N PRO A 114 10.12 15.21 26.50
CA PRO A 114 10.26 14.58 25.17
C PRO A 114 9.65 13.18 25.13
N ILE A 115 8.89 12.84 24.08
CA ILE A 115 8.18 11.55 24.03
C ILE A 115 8.81 10.49 23.10
N SER A 116 9.77 10.87 22.24
CA SER A 116 10.53 9.95 21.39
C SER A 116 12.04 10.01 21.68
N PHE A 117 12.72 8.87 21.60
CA PHE A 117 14.12 8.70 22.01
C PHE A 117 14.94 7.88 21.00
N LEU A 118 16.23 8.18 20.93
CA LEU A 118 17.19 7.43 20.09
C LEU A 118 17.75 6.19 20.80
N GLY A 119 18.07 5.15 20.02
CA GLY A 119 18.77 3.94 20.48
C GLY A 119 17.90 2.68 20.47
N ARG A 120 18.54 1.50 20.34
CA ARG A 120 17.84 0.21 20.16
C ARG A 120 16.83 -0.13 21.25
N ASN A 121 17.12 0.25 22.50
CA ASN A 121 16.23 -0.01 23.64
C ASN A 121 14.92 0.79 23.59
N ALA A 122 14.92 1.94 22.91
CA ALA A 122 13.74 2.75 22.66
C ALA A 122 13.10 2.41 21.31
N ALA A 123 13.88 1.86 20.36
CA ALA A 123 13.43 1.65 18.99
C ALA A 123 12.40 0.52 18.80
N TYR A 124 12.23 -0.38 19.76
CA TYR A 124 11.39 -1.57 19.56
C TYR A 124 10.43 -1.82 20.72
N ARG A 125 9.32 -2.49 20.42
CA ARG A 125 8.40 -3.03 21.42
C ARG A 125 9.11 -4.11 22.23
N LYS A 126 9.11 -3.99 23.55
CA LYS A 126 9.52 -5.10 24.42
C LYS A 126 8.53 -6.26 24.30
N ALA A 127 8.97 -7.48 24.62
CA ALA A 127 8.15 -8.68 24.48
C ALA A 127 6.95 -8.72 25.46
N ASP A 128 7.04 -8.00 26.58
CA ASP A 128 5.99 -7.87 27.60
C ASP A 128 5.17 -6.56 27.47
N GLY A 129 5.39 -5.77 26.41
CA GLY A 129 4.75 -4.47 26.21
C GLY A 129 5.26 -3.34 27.12
N SER A 130 6.21 -3.60 28.03
CA SER A 130 6.77 -2.56 28.89
C SER A 130 7.58 -1.52 28.10
N GLY A 131 7.69 -0.32 28.67
CA GLY A 131 8.46 0.78 28.10
C GLY A 131 7.84 1.42 26.87
N ASN A 132 6.55 1.16 26.55
CA ASN A 132 5.80 1.91 25.53
C ASN A 132 5.69 3.38 25.95
N ASN A 133 5.12 3.64 27.13
CA ASN A 133 5.27 4.94 27.77
C ASN A 133 6.65 5.04 28.45
N THR A 134 7.37 6.11 28.18
CA THR A 134 8.76 6.31 28.65
C THR A 134 8.82 6.83 30.09
N PHE A 135 7.78 7.51 30.58
CA PHE A 135 7.69 8.04 31.95
C PHE A 135 7.15 7.03 32.95
N TRP A 136 6.26 6.15 32.50
CA TRP A 136 5.67 5.07 33.27
C TRP A 136 5.89 3.72 32.56
N PRO A 137 7.11 3.17 32.54
CA PRO A 137 7.44 2.00 31.73
C PRO A 137 6.63 0.73 32.02
N GLN A 138 5.95 0.64 33.16
CA GLN A 138 5.11 -0.51 33.51
C GLN A 138 3.65 -0.36 33.08
N ILE A 139 3.23 0.82 32.61
CA ILE A 139 1.85 1.01 32.13
C ILE A 139 1.61 0.12 30.91
N GLY A 140 0.58 -0.70 30.98
CA GLY A 140 0.20 -1.65 29.95
C GLY A 140 1.11 -2.86 29.79
N ALA A 141 2.09 -3.06 30.67
CA ALA A 141 2.92 -4.26 30.61
C ALA A 141 2.11 -5.51 30.95
N ALA A 142 2.49 -6.64 30.38
CA ALA A 142 1.94 -7.95 30.72
C ALA A 142 2.18 -8.29 32.21
N ASN A 143 1.33 -9.16 32.75
CA ASN A 143 1.34 -9.57 34.16
C ASN A 143 1.12 -8.42 35.16
N THR A 144 0.33 -7.42 34.76
CA THR A 144 -0.07 -6.29 35.61
C THR A 144 -1.58 -6.33 35.93
N PRO A 145 -2.02 -5.71 37.03
CA PRO A 145 -3.44 -5.63 37.38
C PRO A 145 -4.28 -4.94 36.31
N TYR A 146 -5.51 -5.41 36.09
CA TYR A 146 -6.50 -4.67 35.31
C TYR A 146 -6.75 -3.30 35.94
N ALA A 147 -6.91 -2.28 35.10
CA ALA A 147 -7.44 -1.00 35.55
C ALA A 147 -8.91 -1.13 35.94
N ARG A 148 -9.44 -0.10 36.60
CA ARG A 148 -10.87 0.08 36.85
C ARG A 148 -11.27 1.43 36.29
N SER A 149 -12.21 1.45 35.37
CA SER A 149 -12.69 2.69 34.75
C SER A 149 -13.77 3.35 35.60
N VAL A 150 -14.65 2.54 36.21
CA VAL A 150 -15.84 3.03 36.91
C VAL A 150 -15.80 2.63 38.38
N ARG A 151 -16.01 3.62 39.25
CA ARG A 151 -16.10 3.37 40.69
C ARG A 151 -17.51 2.84 41.00
N PRO A 152 -17.65 1.63 41.59
CA PRO A 152 -18.94 1.14 42.07
C PRO A 152 -19.36 1.96 43.30
N GLN A 153 -20.56 2.53 43.26
CA GLN A 153 -21.12 3.38 44.32
C GLN A 153 -22.47 2.87 44.83
N THR A 154 -23.20 2.15 43.99
CA THR A 154 -24.54 1.62 44.25
C THR A 154 -24.45 0.50 45.27
N MET A 155 -25.29 0.57 46.30
CA MET A 155 -25.43 -0.49 47.28
C MET A 155 -26.18 -1.67 46.64
N GLN A 156 -25.51 -2.81 46.50
CA GLN A 156 -26.10 -4.02 45.93
C GLN A 156 -26.44 -5.06 47.02
N SER A 157 -27.40 -5.93 46.72
CA SER A 157 -27.70 -7.10 47.54
C SER A 157 -26.49 -8.05 47.57
N ALA A 158 -26.17 -8.59 48.75
CA ALA A 158 -25.17 -9.66 48.86
C ALA A 158 -25.66 -10.99 48.24
N ALA A 159 -26.99 -11.16 48.10
CA ALA A 159 -27.62 -12.31 47.47
C ALA A 159 -28.01 -11.94 46.03
N LEU A 160 -27.04 -12.03 45.12
CA LEU A 160 -27.26 -11.84 43.68
C LEU A 160 -27.89 -13.09 43.05
N PRO A 161 -28.60 -12.98 41.90
CA PRO A 161 -29.17 -14.12 41.19
C PRO A 161 -28.12 -15.18 40.87
N GLU A 162 -28.52 -16.46 40.86
CA GLU A 162 -27.58 -17.54 40.48
C GLU A 162 -27.16 -17.41 39.00
N PRO A 163 -25.85 -17.36 38.69
CA PRO A 163 -25.36 -17.17 37.32
C PRO A 163 -25.88 -18.21 36.32
N GLU A 164 -26.00 -19.46 36.77
CA GLU A 164 -26.56 -20.57 36.02
C GLU A 164 -28.00 -20.28 35.58
N VAL A 165 -28.83 -19.75 36.48
CA VAL A 165 -30.24 -19.42 36.22
C VAL A 165 -30.34 -18.20 35.30
N LEU A 166 -29.49 -17.18 35.49
CA LEU A 166 -29.40 -16.04 34.58
C LEU A 166 -29.09 -16.50 33.15
N PHE A 167 -28.11 -17.40 32.98
CA PHE A 167 -27.78 -17.91 31.65
C PHE A 167 -28.97 -18.64 31.02
N ASP A 168 -29.53 -19.64 31.71
CA ASP A 168 -30.57 -20.52 31.17
C ASP A 168 -31.86 -19.74 30.81
N SER A 169 -32.15 -18.69 31.58
CA SER A 169 -33.37 -17.89 31.45
C SER A 169 -33.24 -16.75 30.44
N LEU A 170 -32.08 -16.08 30.37
CA LEU A 170 -31.92 -14.79 29.71
C LEU A 170 -30.82 -14.73 28.62
N LEU A 171 -29.78 -15.57 28.69
CA LEU A 171 -28.66 -15.51 27.73
C LEU A 171 -28.74 -16.63 26.68
N ALA A 172 -29.15 -17.83 27.08
CA ALA A 172 -29.13 -19.04 26.26
C ALA A 172 -29.89 -18.88 24.93
N ARG A 173 -29.22 -19.22 23.82
CA ARG A 173 -29.74 -19.15 22.45
C ARG A 173 -30.97 -20.05 22.31
N LYS A 174 -32.10 -19.44 21.93
CA LYS A 174 -33.33 -20.20 21.62
C LYS A 174 -33.44 -20.55 20.14
N GLU A 175 -33.07 -19.61 19.29
CA GLU A 175 -33.01 -19.75 17.83
C GLU A 175 -31.81 -18.96 17.31
N PHE A 176 -31.13 -19.49 16.29
CA PHE A 176 -30.03 -18.77 15.66
C PHE A 176 -30.57 -17.61 14.82
N LYS A 177 -30.13 -16.40 15.16
CA LYS A 177 -30.41 -15.18 14.39
C LYS A 177 -29.14 -14.73 13.68
N GLU A 178 -29.15 -14.74 12.36
CA GLU A 178 -28.06 -14.19 11.56
C GLU A 178 -27.86 -12.70 11.82
N HIS A 179 -26.62 -12.25 11.72
CA HIS A 179 -26.26 -10.86 11.86
C HIS A 179 -27.02 -10.00 10.82
N PRO A 180 -27.67 -8.89 11.22
CA PRO A 180 -28.55 -8.11 10.32
C PRO A 180 -27.84 -7.56 9.09
N ASN A 181 -26.56 -7.17 9.23
CA ASN A 181 -25.72 -6.72 8.12
C ASN A 181 -24.95 -7.85 7.40
N LYS A 182 -25.27 -9.13 7.64
CA LYS A 182 -24.58 -10.30 7.07
C LYS A 182 -23.05 -10.23 7.21
N ILE A 183 -22.59 -9.77 8.37
CA ILE A 183 -21.18 -9.79 8.74
C ILE A 183 -20.73 -11.26 8.78
N SER A 184 -19.56 -11.55 8.21
CA SER A 184 -19.00 -12.91 8.18
C SER A 184 -18.33 -13.27 9.52
N SER A 185 -18.11 -14.56 9.74
CA SER A 185 -17.34 -15.05 10.89
C SER A 185 -15.90 -14.52 10.94
N VAL A 186 -15.31 -14.10 9.81
CA VAL A 186 -13.95 -13.50 9.75
C VAL A 186 -13.84 -12.24 10.60
N LEU A 187 -14.89 -11.41 10.66
CA LEU A 187 -14.88 -10.23 11.53
C LEU A 187 -14.73 -10.65 13.00
N PHE A 188 -15.41 -11.70 13.43
CA PHE A 188 -15.33 -12.22 14.79
C PHE A 188 -14.05 -13.05 15.03
N TYR A 189 -13.42 -13.59 13.99
CA TYR A 189 -12.08 -14.16 14.08
C TYR A 189 -11.03 -13.10 14.35
N LEU A 190 -11.08 -11.97 13.63
CA LEU A 190 -10.23 -10.82 13.92
C LEU A 190 -10.53 -10.24 15.30
N ALA A 191 -11.81 -10.13 15.69
CA ALA A 191 -12.20 -9.72 17.03
C ALA A 191 -11.60 -10.64 18.10
N SER A 192 -11.62 -11.97 17.90
CA SER A 192 -11.02 -12.93 18.82
C SER A 192 -9.51 -12.69 19.00
N ILE A 193 -8.80 -12.34 17.91
CA ILE A 193 -7.37 -11.95 18.00
C ILE A 193 -7.21 -10.67 18.81
N ILE A 194 -7.97 -9.60 18.52
CA ILE A 194 -7.94 -8.33 19.27
C ILE A 194 -8.17 -8.57 20.76
N ILE A 195 -9.19 -9.34 21.09
CA ILE A 195 -9.56 -9.64 22.48
C ILE A 195 -8.44 -10.40 23.18
N HIS A 196 -7.84 -11.38 22.51
CA HIS A 196 -6.76 -12.19 23.10
C HIS A 196 -5.40 -11.48 23.11
N ASP A 197 -5.25 -10.41 22.34
CA ASP A 197 -4.10 -9.51 22.41
C ASP A 197 -4.15 -8.65 23.67
N LEU A 198 -5.37 -8.23 24.07
CA LEU A 198 -5.58 -7.32 25.19
C LEU A 198 -5.93 -8.01 26.52
N PHE A 199 -6.55 -9.19 26.46
CA PHE A 199 -7.16 -9.82 27.63
C PHE A 199 -6.75 -11.29 27.81
N GLN A 200 -5.98 -11.54 28.87
CA GLN A 200 -5.66 -12.90 29.30
C GLN A 200 -5.56 -12.97 30.83
N THR A 201 -6.69 -13.10 31.51
CA THR A 201 -6.72 -13.14 32.98
C THR A 201 -5.89 -14.29 33.57
N ASP A 202 -5.04 -14.03 34.57
CA ASP A 202 -4.29 -15.08 35.27
C ASP A 202 -5.28 -15.98 36.06
N PRO A 203 -5.28 -17.30 35.83
CA PRO A 203 -6.18 -18.21 36.56
C PRO A 203 -5.88 -18.32 38.06
N ARG A 204 -4.71 -17.85 38.54
CA ARG A 204 -4.28 -17.86 39.95
C ARG A 204 -4.52 -16.53 40.65
N ASP A 205 -4.47 -15.43 39.90
CA ASP A 205 -4.71 -14.08 40.38
C ASP A 205 -5.58 -13.35 39.34
N GLN A 206 -6.90 -13.48 39.50
CA GLN A 206 -7.85 -13.00 38.50
C GLN A 206 -7.85 -11.46 38.37
N THR A 207 -7.11 -10.73 39.21
CA THR A 207 -6.99 -9.28 39.09
C THR A 207 -5.97 -8.86 38.02
N LYS A 208 -5.16 -9.78 37.49
CA LYS A 208 -4.08 -9.48 36.52
C LYS A 208 -4.38 -10.01 35.12
N SER A 209 -3.91 -9.27 34.12
CA SER A 209 -3.78 -9.73 32.74
C SER A 209 -2.37 -10.27 32.50
N LEU A 210 -2.25 -11.45 31.90
CA LEU A 210 -1.00 -12.08 31.48
C LEU A 210 -0.50 -11.56 30.13
N THR A 211 -1.31 -10.79 29.41
CA THR A 211 -0.92 -10.11 28.15
C THR A 211 -0.77 -8.61 28.38
N SER A 212 -0.11 -7.94 27.45
CA SER A 212 0.04 -6.49 27.44
C SER A 212 -1.32 -5.79 27.18
N SER A 213 -1.40 -4.50 27.50
CA SER A 213 -2.56 -3.66 27.19
C SER A 213 -2.45 -2.95 25.84
N TYR A 214 -1.57 -3.44 24.95
CA TYR A 214 -1.31 -2.86 23.65
C TYR A 214 -1.77 -3.81 22.54
N LEU A 215 -2.11 -3.26 21.38
CA LEU A 215 -2.40 -4.04 20.18
C LEU A 215 -1.07 -4.52 19.55
N ASP A 216 -0.26 -5.31 20.26
CA ASP A 216 1.08 -5.71 19.85
C ASP A 216 1.18 -7.12 19.25
N LEU A 217 0.02 -7.68 18.88
CA LEU A 217 -0.17 -8.98 18.25
C LEU A 217 0.51 -10.11 19.04
N SER A 218 0.44 -10.02 20.36
CA SER A 218 0.91 -11.03 21.31
C SER A 218 0.34 -12.44 21.10
N PRO A 219 -0.87 -12.68 20.51
CA PRO A 219 -1.27 -14.04 20.14
C PRO A 219 -0.31 -14.71 19.16
N LEU A 220 0.32 -13.93 18.27
CA LEU A 220 1.38 -14.38 17.37
C LEU A 220 2.75 -14.40 18.08
N TYR A 221 3.15 -13.27 18.68
CA TYR A 221 4.53 -13.04 19.15
C TYR A 221 4.81 -13.45 20.60
N GLY A 222 3.79 -13.72 21.41
CA GLY A 222 3.91 -14.01 22.84
C GLY A 222 3.89 -12.79 23.75
N ASN A 223 3.62 -13.06 25.03
CA ASN A 223 3.41 -12.06 26.08
C ASN A 223 4.68 -11.72 26.88
N ASN A 224 5.79 -12.38 26.59
CA ASN A 224 7.06 -12.21 27.30
C ASN A 224 8.20 -12.75 26.43
N GLN A 225 9.45 -12.49 26.84
CA GLN A 225 10.63 -12.85 26.06
C GLN A 225 10.71 -14.35 25.77
N LYS A 226 10.38 -15.21 26.75
CA LYS A 226 10.42 -16.67 26.58
C LYS A 226 9.46 -17.15 25.50
N GLU A 227 8.23 -16.61 25.49
CA GLU A 227 7.24 -16.95 24.48
C GLU A 227 7.62 -16.40 23.10
N GLN A 228 8.18 -15.19 23.04
CA GLN A 228 8.70 -14.60 21.82
C GLN A 228 9.86 -15.41 21.23
N ASP A 229 10.78 -15.85 22.08
CA ASP A 229 11.89 -16.71 21.66
C ASP A 229 11.38 -18.06 21.12
N ALA A 230 10.30 -18.60 21.69
CA ALA A 230 9.76 -19.91 21.29
C ALA A 230 9.18 -19.94 19.86
N VAL A 231 8.70 -18.80 19.34
CA VAL A 231 8.17 -18.69 17.97
C VAL A 231 9.24 -18.29 16.94
N ARG A 232 10.42 -17.87 17.37
CA ARG A 232 11.51 -17.42 16.48
C ARG A 232 12.33 -18.58 15.95
N THR A 233 12.89 -18.40 14.74
CA THR A 233 13.94 -19.29 14.21
C THR A 233 15.34 -18.87 14.65
N PHE A 234 15.50 -17.61 15.08
CA PHE A 234 16.80 -16.93 15.25
C PHE A 234 17.68 -16.97 13.99
N LYS A 235 17.03 -17.02 12.82
CA LYS A 235 17.67 -16.97 11.51
C LYS A 235 16.94 -15.97 10.62
N ASP A 236 17.68 -14.96 10.17
CA ASP A 236 17.23 -13.91 9.26
C ASP A 236 15.98 -13.15 9.75
N GLY A 237 15.81 -13.03 11.06
CA GLY A 237 14.71 -12.36 11.73
C GLY A 237 13.37 -13.12 11.69
N LYS A 238 13.33 -14.36 11.19
CA LYS A 238 12.09 -15.08 10.88
C LYS A 238 11.38 -15.70 12.08
N LEU A 239 10.08 -15.88 11.92
CA LEU A 239 9.24 -16.77 12.73
C LEU A 239 9.27 -18.19 12.18
N LYS A 240 9.12 -19.18 13.06
CA LYS A 240 8.89 -20.58 12.67
C LYS A 240 7.62 -20.65 11.80
N PRO A 241 7.63 -21.39 10.68
CA PRO A 241 6.51 -21.41 9.73
C PRO A 241 5.18 -21.84 10.35
N ASP A 242 4.10 -21.15 9.98
CA ASP A 242 2.70 -21.46 10.30
C ASP A 242 2.48 -21.84 11.78
N CYS A 243 3.05 -21.05 12.70
CA CYS A 243 2.84 -21.20 14.14
C CYS A 243 2.58 -19.84 14.80
N PHE A 244 2.05 -19.89 16.02
CA PHE A 244 1.72 -18.72 16.83
C PHE A 244 1.90 -19.05 18.32
N SER A 245 2.18 -18.02 19.12
CA SER A 245 2.53 -18.20 20.53
C SER A 245 1.38 -18.75 21.38
N THR A 246 0.17 -18.22 21.21
CA THR A 246 -0.94 -18.54 22.12
C THR A 246 -1.45 -19.99 21.95
N LYS A 247 -1.66 -20.68 23.08
CA LYS A 247 -2.32 -22.00 23.08
C LYS A 247 -3.84 -21.88 22.98
N ARG A 248 -4.42 -20.77 23.45
CA ARG A 248 -5.88 -20.60 23.59
C ARG A 248 -6.58 -20.72 22.24
N VAL A 249 -6.01 -20.15 21.17
CA VAL A 249 -6.58 -20.15 19.82
C VAL A 249 -6.77 -21.57 19.25
N LEU A 250 -6.06 -22.58 19.76
CA LEU A 250 -6.28 -23.97 19.37
C LEU A 250 -7.64 -24.54 19.83
N GLY A 251 -8.30 -23.86 20.78
CA GLY A 251 -9.66 -24.16 21.22
C GLY A 251 -10.74 -23.30 20.55
N PHE A 252 -10.38 -22.51 19.53
CA PHE A 252 -11.28 -21.63 18.78
C PHE A 252 -11.53 -22.21 17.38
N PRO A 253 -12.62 -21.81 16.69
CA PRO A 253 -12.80 -22.13 15.29
C PRO A 253 -11.53 -21.88 14.47
N PRO A 254 -11.12 -22.82 13.58
CA PRO A 254 -9.82 -22.78 12.92
C PRO A 254 -9.50 -21.48 12.17
N GLY A 255 -10.52 -20.76 11.68
CA GLY A 255 -10.34 -19.48 11.00
C GLY A 255 -9.55 -18.45 11.82
N VAL A 256 -9.66 -18.46 13.16
CA VAL A 256 -8.84 -17.59 14.04
C VAL A 256 -7.35 -17.90 13.90
N GLY A 257 -6.98 -19.18 13.92
CA GLY A 257 -5.60 -19.60 13.74
C GLY A 257 -5.09 -19.40 12.32
N VAL A 258 -5.95 -19.52 11.31
CA VAL A 258 -5.59 -19.21 9.92
C VAL A 258 -5.19 -17.75 9.77
N LEU A 259 -5.91 -16.79 10.38
CA LEU A 259 -5.51 -15.38 10.37
C LEU A 259 -4.14 -15.15 11.03
N LEU A 260 -3.84 -15.83 12.15
CA LEU A 260 -2.50 -15.76 12.77
C LEU A 260 -1.42 -16.35 11.87
N ILE A 261 -1.71 -17.43 11.15
CA ILE A 261 -0.81 -18.00 10.13
C ILE A 261 -0.58 -17.00 9.00
N MET A 262 -1.61 -16.29 8.54
CA MET A 262 -1.44 -15.23 7.53
C MET A 262 -0.48 -14.13 8.03
N PHE A 263 -0.64 -13.67 9.27
CA PHE A 263 0.29 -12.68 9.86
C PHE A 263 1.71 -13.23 10.05
N ASN A 264 1.87 -14.52 10.41
CA ASN A 264 3.17 -15.19 10.45
C ASN A 264 3.87 -15.15 9.08
N ARG A 265 3.14 -15.54 8.02
CA ARG A 265 3.63 -15.52 6.63
C ARG A 265 3.95 -14.10 6.17
N PHE A 266 3.12 -13.13 6.52
CA PHE A 266 3.37 -11.72 6.24
C PHE A 266 4.67 -11.23 6.90
N HIS A 267 4.88 -11.52 8.20
CA HIS A 267 6.12 -11.20 8.89
C HIS A 267 7.36 -11.77 8.17
N ASN A 268 7.31 -13.06 7.81
CA ASN A 268 8.41 -13.75 7.13
C ASN A 268 8.69 -13.18 5.72
N SER A 269 7.66 -12.69 5.04
CA SER A 269 7.82 -11.94 3.78
C SER A 269 8.49 -10.59 4.03
N VAL A 270 8.04 -9.84 5.05
CA VAL A 270 8.60 -8.52 5.41
C VAL A 270 10.09 -8.60 5.76
N VAL A 271 10.52 -9.54 6.61
CA VAL A 271 11.95 -9.66 6.95
C VAL A 271 12.81 -9.95 5.72
N THR A 272 12.30 -10.76 4.79
CA THR A 272 12.99 -11.07 3.54
C THR A 272 13.18 -9.81 2.69
N GLN A 273 12.14 -8.97 2.61
CA GLN A 273 12.23 -7.70 1.86
C GLN A 273 13.08 -6.65 2.57
N LEU A 274 12.99 -6.51 3.89
CA LEU A 274 13.84 -5.59 4.67
C LEU A 274 15.33 -5.92 4.48
N ALA A 275 15.69 -7.20 4.54
CA ALA A 275 17.05 -7.67 4.32
C ALA A 275 17.53 -7.41 2.89
N ALA A 276 16.68 -7.67 1.89
CA ALA A 276 17.01 -7.42 0.48
C ALA A 276 17.16 -5.92 0.17
N ILE A 277 16.23 -5.10 0.65
CA ILE A 277 16.23 -3.65 0.45
C ILE A 277 17.39 -3.00 1.20
N ASN A 278 17.69 -3.42 2.43
CA ASN A 278 18.77 -2.89 3.26
C ASN A 278 18.82 -1.34 3.22
N GLU A 279 17.70 -0.70 3.55
CA GLU A 279 17.56 0.76 3.45
C GLU A 279 18.64 1.48 4.28
N GLY A 280 19.41 2.36 3.64
CA GLY A 280 20.49 3.10 4.29
C GLY A 280 21.60 2.23 4.89
N GLY A 281 21.70 0.95 4.53
CA GLY A 281 22.66 0.02 5.13
C GLY A 281 22.24 -0.53 6.50
N ARG A 282 21.01 -0.25 6.97
CA ARG A 282 20.48 -0.63 8.29
C ARG A 282 20.49 -2.14 8.55
N PHE A 283 20.33 -2.96 7.52
CA PHE A 283 20.25 -4.41 7.56
C PHE A 283 21.39 -5.08 6.78
N THR A 284 22.56 -4.47 6.75
CA THR A 284 23.74 -5.06 6.11
C THR A 284 24.08 -6.36 6.80
N LYS A 285 23.96 -7.48 6.07
CA LYS A 285 24.21 -8.82 6.61
C LYS A 285 25.67 -8.91 7.06
N PRO A 286 25.94 -9.23 8.34
CA PRO A 286 27.31 -9.36 8.83
C PRO A 286 27.95 -10.65 8.32
N ASP A 287 29.28 -10.73 8.43
CA ASP A 287 30.02 -11.98 8.24
C ASP A 287 29.51 -13.03 9.24
N GLU A 288 29.22 -14.24 8.77
CA GLU A 288 28.65 -15.31 9.58
C GLU A 288 29.60 -15.78 10.70
N SER A 289 30.89 -15.50 10.59
CA SER A 289 31.87 -15.73 11.66
C SER A 289 31.68 -14.79 12.86
N ASN A 290 31.02 -13.62 12.68
CA ASN A 290 30.73 -12.68 13.75
C ASN A 290 29.36 -12.95 14.38
N ALA A 291 29.31 -13.93 15.28
CA ALA A 291 28.09 -14.36 15.95
C ALA A 291 27.33 -13.21 16.65
N GLN A 292 28.05 -12.28 17.29
CA GLN A 292 27.41 -11.15 18.00
C GLN A 292 26.74 -10.17 17.04
N ALA A 293 27.39 -9.87 15.91
CA ALA A 293 26.79 -9.04 14.87
C ALA A 293 25.59 -9.74 14.23
N TYR A 294 25.67 -11.05 13.99
CA TYR A 294 24.54 -11.81 13.43
C TYR A 294 23.33 -11.81 14.36
N VAL A 295 23.50 -12.02 15.67
CA VAL A 295 22.41 -11.94 16.65
C VAL A 295 21.76 -10.55 16.66
N THR A 296 22.57 -9.50 16.55
CA THR A 296 22.06 -8.11 16.49
C THR A 296 21.27 -7.88 15.20
N TRP A 297 21.80 -8.32 14.06
CA TRP A 297 21.17 -8.20 12.74
C TRP A 297 19.85 -8.99 12.66
N ASP A 298 19.82 -10.24 13.13
CA ASP A 298 18.61 -11.06 13.23
C ASP A 298 17.54 -10.38 14.08
N ASN A 299 17.92 -9.84 15.24
CA ASN A 299 16.99 -9.14 16.11
C ASN A 299 16.50 -7.81 15.53
N ASP A 300 17.37 -7.03 14.87
CA ASP A 300 16.98 -5.77 14.22
C ASP A 300 15.98 -6.04 13.07
N LEU A 301 16.16 -7.11 12.29
CA LEU A 301 15.18 -7.56 11.30
C LEU A 301 13.86 -8.01 11.94
N PHE A 302 13.92 -8.90 12.93
CA PHE A 302 12.75 -9.43 13.63
C PHE A 302 11.91 -8.30 14.24
N GLN A 303 12.53 -7.39 14.99
CA GLN A 303 11.78 -6.33 15.69
C GLN A 303 11.22 -5.30 14.71
N THR A 304 11.94 -4.97 13.63
CA THR A 304 11.40 -4.08 12.59
C THR A 304 10.21 -4.73 11.90
N ALA A 305 10.30 -6.01 11.51
CA ALA A 305 9.18 -6.73 10.89
C ALA A 305 8.00 -6.95 11.86
N ARG A 306 8.25 -7.10 13.16
CA ARG A 306 7.21 -7.09 14.21
C ARG A 306 6.45 -5.78 14.18
N LEU A 307 7.12 -4.63 14.21
CA LEU A 307 6.49 -3.32 14.12
C LEU A 307 5.65 -3.15 12.83
N VAL A 308 6.20 -3.59 11.69
CA VAL A 308 5.50 -3.52 10.39
C VAL A 308 4.25 -4.41 10.38
N THR A 309 4.34 -5.64 10.87
CA THR A 309 3.20 -6.57 10.95
C THR A 309 2.12 -6.06 11.90
N CYS A 310 2.52 -5.51 13.06
CA CYS A 310 1.62 -4.83 13.98
C CYS A 310 0.97 -3.59 13.35
N GLY A 311 1.73 -2.83 12.53
CA GLY A 311 1.21 -1.69 11.78
C GLY A 311 0.18 -2.08 10.72
N LEU A 312 0.37 -3.20 10.00
CA LEU A 312 -0.66 -3.75 9.11
C LEU A 312 -1.88 -4.20 9.91
N TYR A 313 -1.68 -4.92 11.02
CA TYR A 313 -2.75 -5.37 11.90
C TYR A 313 -3.64 -4.22 12.39
N VAL A 314 -3.05 -3.13 12.89
CA VAL A 314 -3.82 -1.95 13.33
C VAL A 314 -4.42 -1.19 12.15
N THR A 315 -3.78 -1.15 10.98
CA THR A 315 -4.38 -0.53 9.80
C THR A 315 -5.60 -1.32 9.32
N ILE A 316 -5.57 -2.66 9.37
CA ILE A 316 -6.76 -3.51 9.13
C ILE A 316 -7.86 -3.21 10.16
N ILE A 317 -7.51 -3.05 11.44
CA ILE A 317 -8.48 -2.68 12.47
C ILE A 317 -9.15 -1.34 12.12
N LEU A 318 -8.38 -0.31 11.79
CA LEU A 318 -8.91 1.04 11.59
C LEU A 318 -9.63 1.22 10.24
N LYS A 319 -9.17 0.53 9.19
CA LYS A 319 -9.63 0.76 7.82
C LYS A 319 -10.62 -0.27 7.30
N ASP A 320 -10.60 -1.48 7.84
CA ASP A 320 -11.53 -2.56 7.45
C ASP A 320 -12.52 -2.87 8.57
N TYR A 321 -12.02 -3.17 9.77
CA TYR A 321 -12.85 -3.59 10.90
C TYR A 321 -13.72 -2.45 11.43
N VAL A 322 -13.14 -1.31 11.81
CA VAL A 322 -13.86 -0.12 12.28
C VAL A 322 -14.81 0.41 11.19
N ARG A 323 -14.38 0.35 9.93
CA ARG A 323 -15.21 0.71 8.78
C ARG A 323 -16.46 -0.17 8.68
N THR A 324 -16.32 -1.48 8.90
CA THR A 324 -17.42 -2.44 8.86
C THR A 324 -18.34 -2.32 10.08
N ILE A 325 -17.81 -2.15 11.29
CA ILE A 325 -18.65 -1.99 12.50
C ILE A 325 -19.44 -0.67 12.49
N LEU A 326 -18.97 0.35 11.75
CA LEU A 326 -19.68 1.62 11.51
C LEU A 326 -20.50 1.60 10.21
N ASN A 327 -20.58 0.47 9.49
CA ASN A 327 -21.34 0.31 8.24
C ASN A 327 -20.92 1.27 7.10
N ILE A 328 -19.70 1.79 7.14
CA ILE A 328 -19.18 2.74 6.13
C ILE A 328 -18.81 2.00 4.84
N ASN A 329 -18.47 0.71 4.93
CA ASN A 329 -18.19 -0.18 3.79
C ASN A 329 -19.38 -0.30 2.81
N ARG A 330 -20.57 0.18 3.19
CA ARG A 330 -21.77 0.27 2.35
C ARG A 330 -21.96 1.63 1.67
N THR A 331 -20.97 2.50 1.74
CA THR A 331 -21.03 3.88 1.23
C THR A 331 -19.79 4.22 0.39
N ASP A 332 -19.87 5.26 -0.44
CA ASP A 332 -18.72 5.84 -1.14
C ASP A 332 -17.89 6.80 -0.28
N SER A 333 -18.18 6.91 1.02
CA SER A 333 -17.43 7.78 1.92
C SER A 333 -16.02 7.24 2.17
N VAL A 334 -15.03 8.10 2.00
CA VAL A 334 -13.63 7.85 2.39
C VAL A 334 -13.34 8.23 3.85
N TRP A 335 -14.36 8.71 4.58
CA TRP A 335 -14.22 9.04 6.00
C TRP A 335 -13.88 7.79 6.82
N SER A 336 -12.98 7.96 7.79
CA SER A 336 -12.52 6.91 8.71
C SER A 336 -12.26 7.54 10.07
N LEU A 337 -12.69 6.84 11.13
CA LEU A 337 -12.30 7.18 12.49
C LEU A 337 -10.87 6.67 12.72
N ASP A 338 -9.87 7.54 12.49
CA ASP A 338 -8.46 7.22 12.64
C ASP A 338 -7.83 7.99 13.83
N PRO A 339 -7.59 7.33 14.97
CA PRO A 339 -7.02 7.97 16.16
C PRO A 339 -5.59 8.51 15.98
N ARG A 340 -4.93 8.14 14.87
CA ARG A 340 -3.57 8.58 14.52
C ARG A 340 -3.54 9.97 13.89
N ALA A 341 -4.71 10.56 13.59
CA ALA A 341 -4.78 11.89 13.00
C ALA A 341 -4.04 12.94 13.84
N GLU A 342 -3.33 13.83 13.15
CA GLU A 342 -2.73 15.02 13.73
C GLU A 342 -3.84 16.01 14.07
N ILE A 343 -3.96 16.33 15.37
CA ILE A 343 -4.96 17.26 15.90
C ILE A 343 -4.17 18.42 16.51
N LYS A 344 -4.45 19.64 16.04
CA LYS A 344 -3.86 20.86 16.59
C LYS A 344 -4.73 21.42 17.71
N ASP A 345 -4.11 22.12 18.65
CA ASP A 345 -4.83 22.94 19.63
C ASP A 345 -5.73 23.95 18.92
N SER A 346 -6.87 24.25 19.51
CA SER A 346 -7.82 25.24 18.98
C SER A 346 -8.46 26.03 20.10
N LEU A 347 -9.14 27.14 19.73
CA LEU A 347 -9.96 27.91 20.68
C LEU A 347 -11.05 27.08 21.37
N LEU A 348 -11.42 25.92 20.80
CA LEU A 348 -12.42 25.01 21.35
C LEU A 348 -11.85 23.95 22.31
N GLY A 349 -10.52 23.87 22.46
CA GLY A 349 -9.87 22.94 23.40
C GLY A 349 -8.46 22.52 22.98
N GLN A 350 -7.75 21.90 23.93
CA GLN A 350 -6.42 21.29 23.70
C GLN A 350 -6.55 19.99 22.90
N SER A 351 -5.54 19.73 22.07
CA SER A 351 -5.36 18.49 21.34
C SER A 351 -5.27 17.31 22.32
N PRO A 352 -5.96 16.19 22.05
CA PRO A 352 -5.81 14.99 22.88
C PRO A 352 -4.37 14.49 22.82
N ALA A 353 -3.76 14.20 23.97
CA ALA A 353 -2.38 13.72 24.04
C ALA A 353 -2.14 12.41 23.26
N GLN A 354 -0.90 12.19 22.85
CA GLN A 354 -0.42 10.96 22.19
C GLN A 354 0.61 10.25 23.07
N ALA A 355 0.85 8.96 22.82
CA ALA A 355 1.89 8.17 23.50
C ALA A 355 1.78 8.13 25.04
N THR A 356 0.57 8.28 25.59
CA THR A 356 0.31 8.30 27.04
C THR A 356 0.40 6.93 27.71
N GLY A 357 0.56 5.85 26.94
CA GLY A 357 0.38 4.48 27.39
C GLY A 357 -1.10 4.09 27.49
N ASN A 358 -1.35 2.80 27.65
CA ASN A 358 -2.68 2.24 27.87
C ASN A 358 -2.66 1.17 28.96
N GLN A 359 -3.71 1.08 29.78
CA GLN A 359 -3.94 -0.03 30.71
C GLN A 359 -5.38 -0.47 30.57
N VAL A 360 -5.61 -1.67 30.04
CA VAL A 360 -6.98 -2.15 29.84
C VAL A 360 -7.68 -2.39 31.18
N SER A 361 -8.97 -2.10 31.23
CA SER A 361 -9.77 -2.24 32.45
C SER A 361 -10.52 -3.56 32.51
N ALA A 362 -10.88 -3.96 33.74
CA ALA A 362 -11.73 -5.12 33.97
C ALA A 362 -13.13 -4.95 33.35
N GLU A 363 -13.66 -3.72 33.28
CA GLU A 363 -14.91 -3.44 32.57
C GLU A 363 -14.77 -3.69 31.06
N PHE A 364 -13.67 -3.25 30.45
CA PHE A 364 -13.43 -3.48 29.02
C PHE A 364 -13.24 -4.96 28.69
N ASN A 365 -12.68 -5.77 29.60
CA ASN A 365 -12.68 -7.23 29.44
C ASN A 365 -14.10 -7.79 29.24
N LEU A 366 -15.10 -7.25 29.95
CA LEU A 366 -16.49 -7.70 29.86
C LEU A 366 -17.20 -7.17 28.61
N VAL A 367 -16.94 -5.91 28.24
CA VAL A 367 -17.50 -5.25 27.04
C VAL A 367 -17.18 -6.04 25.77
N TYR A 368 -16.05 -6.75 25.74
CA TYR A 368 -15.56 -7.51 24.58
C TYR A 368 -16.04 -8.98 24.49
N ARG A 369 -16.94 -9.43 25.37
CA ARG A 369 -17.41 -10.84 25.40
C ARG A 369 -18.62 -11.06 24.49
N TRP A 370 -18.37 -11.22 23.20
CA TRP A 370 -19.41 -11.23 22.16
C TRP A 370 -19.86 -12.63 21.73
N HIS A 371 -20.00 -13.57 22.68
CA HIS A 371 -20.29 -14.97 22.35
C HIS A 371 -21.66 -15.18 21.66
N SER A 372 -22.60 -14.23 21.78
CA SER A 372 -23.86 -14.24 21.02
C SER A 372 -23.66 -14.25 19.50
N CYS A 373 -22.52 -13.73 19.03
CA CYS A 373 -22.23 -13.56 17.62
C CYS A 373 -21.57 -14.77 16.96
N VAL A 374 -21.29 -15.83 17.72
CA VAL A 374 -20.76 -17.07 17.13
C VAL A 374 -21.79 -17.66 16.18
N SER A 375 -21.37 -17.97 14.94
CA SER A 375 -22.23 -18.50 13.89
C SER A 375 -22.79 -19.88 14.26
N ALA A 376 -23.81 -20.34 13.53
CA ALA A 376 -24.33 -21.69 13.71
C ALA A 376 -23.26 -22.76 13.40
N ARG A 377 -22.39 -22.52 12.41
CA ARG A 377 -21.31 -23.46 12.08
C ARG A 377 -20.25 -23.52 13.17
N ASP A 378 -19.84 -22.37 13.70
CA ASP A 378 -18.78 -22.32 14.71
C ASP A 378 -19.29 -22.75 16.09
N GLU A 379 -20.58 -22.57 16.37
CA GLU A 379 -21.28 -23.23 17.50
C GLU A 379 -21.17 -24.75 17.35
N LYS A 380 -21.54 -25.29 16.19
CA LYS A 380 -21.45 -26.72 15.90
C LYS A 380 -20.01 -27.26 16.04
N TRP A 381 -19.03 -26.52 15.54
CA TRP A 381 -17.62 -26.86 15.71
C TRP A 381 -17.22 -26.93 17.20
N SER A 382 -17.66 -25.96 18.00
CA SER A 382 -17.37 -25.88 19.44
C SER A 382 -18.01 -27.04 20.20
N GLU A 383 -19.25 -27.42 19.85
CA GLU A 383 -19.92 -28.59 20.42
C GLU A 383 -19.13 -29.88 20.15
N ASP A 384 -18.64 -30.05 18.93
CA ASP A 384 -17.92 -31.25 18.54
C ASP A 384 -16.54 -31.32 19.20
N LEU A 385 -15.85 -30.18 19.33
CA LEU A 385 -14.65 -30.08 20.16
C LEU A 385 -14.94 -30.48 21.61
N TYR A 386 -15.99 -29.92 22.23
CA TYR A 386 -16.29 -30.23 23.63
C TYR A 386 -16.70 -31.69 23.84
N LYS A 387 -17.38 -32.32 22.88
CA LYS A 387 -17.63 -33.77 22.91
C LYS A 387 -16.31 -34.56 22.91
N GLU A 388 -15.33 -34.16 22.11
CA GLU A 388 -14.00 -34.78 22.12
C GLU A 388 -13.28 -34.54 23.47
N LEU A 389 -13.28 -33.30 23.99
CA LEU A 389 -12.59 -32.93 25.23
C LEU A 389 -13.15 -33.64 26.48
N PHE A 390 -14.47 -33.82 26.53
CA PHE A 390 -15.17 -34.37 27.70
C PHE A 390 -15.68 -35.80 27.48
N ASN A 391 -15.10 -36.55 26.53
CA ASN A 391 -15.41 -37.95 26.23
C ASN A 391 -16.91 -38.22 26.01
N GLY A 392 -17.59 -37.35 25.27
CA GLY A 392 -19.01 -37.43 24.95
C GLY A 392 -19.96 -37.09 26.10
N LYS A 393 -19.46 -36.66 27.26
CA LYS A 393 -20.32 -36.19 28.37
C LYS A 393 -21.07 -34.93 27.95
N ASN A 394 -22.33 -34.83 28.38
CA ASN A 394 -23.13 -33.64 28.16
C ASN A 394 -22.55 -32.47 28.98
N THR A 395 -22.12 -31.42 28.29
CA THR A 395 -21.49 -30.24 28.89
C THR A 395 -22.42 -29.45 29.81
N LYS A 396 -23.74 -29.54 29.61
CA LYS A 396 -24.73 -28.93 30.50
C LYS A 396 -24.82 -29.61 31.87
N GLN A 397 -24.40 -30.87 31.96
CA GLN A 397 -24.44 -31.66 33.20
C GLN A 397 -23.08 -31.69 33.92
N LEU A 398 -22.03 -31.09 33.34
CA LEU A 398 -20.72 -31.03 33.97
C LEU A 398 -20.73 -30.04 35.13
N SER A 399 -20.12 -30.44 36.25
CA SER A 399 -19.80 -29.49 37.31
C SER A 399 -18.76 -28.48 36.81
N MET A 400 -18.74 -27.28 37.39
CA MET A 400 -17.75 -26.26 37.01
C MET A 400 -16.31 -26.72 37.24
N GLN A 401 -16.09 -27.53 38.29
CA GLN A 401 -14.79 -28.11 38.59
C GLN A 401 -14.36 -29.10 37.51
N ASP A 402 -15.26 -29.95 37.01
CA ASP A 402 -14.98 -30.89 35.92
C ASP A 402 -14.71 -30.15 34.61
N PHE A 403 -15.47 -29.10 34.33
CA PHE A 403 -15.28 -28.27 33.14
C PHE A 403 -13.88 -27.62 33.12
N ILE A 404 -13.50 -26.93 34.19
CA ILE A 404 -12.16 -26.31 34.33
C ILE A 404 -11.07 -27.38 34.32
N GLY A 405 -11.28 -28.50 35.01
CA GLY A 405 -10.33 -29.61 35.07
C GLY A 405 -10.04 -30.20 33.68
N GLY A 406 -11.08 -30.40 32.86
CA GLY A 406 -10.94 -30.90 31.50
C GLY A 406 -10.18 -29.94 30.58
N LEU A 407 -10.46 -28.63 30.66
CA LEU A 407 -9.72 -27.61 29.90
C LEU A 407 -8.24 -27.58 30.28
N ARG A 408 -7.91 -27.64 31.58
CA ARG A 408 -6.52 -27.71 32.06
C ARG A 408 -5.83 -28.98 31.59
N GLN A 409 -6.53 -30.12 31.63
CA GLN A 409 -5.98 -31.38 31.16
C GLN A 409 -5.70 -31.34 29.66
N TRP A 410 -6.59 -30.74 28.86
CA TRP A 410 -6.36 -30.53 27.44
C TRP A 410 -5.15 -29.66 27.16
N GLU A 411 -5.06 -28.49 27.81
CA GLU A 411 -3.94 -27.56 27.63
C GLU A 411 -2.59 -28.21 28.00
N SER A 412 -2.57 -29.04 29.05
CA SER A 412 -1.35 -29.74 29.50
C SER A 412 -0.83 -30.77 28.50
N LYS A 413 -1.67 -31.26 27.58
CA LYS A 413 -1.30 -32.20 26.52
C LYS A 413 -0.71 -31.51 25.30
N LEU A 414 -0.85 -30.18 25.18
CA LEU A 414 -0.33 -29.43 24.04
C LEU A 414 1.19 -29.27 24.14
N PRO A 415 1.94 -29.55 23.06
CA PRO A 415 3.38 -29.36 23.02
C PRO A 415 3.83 -27.95 23.43
N ALA A 416 4.99 -27.87 24.07
CA ALA A 416 5.59 -26.61 24.48
C ALA A 416 6.02 -25.80 23.25
N ASP A 417 6.69 -26.44 22.28
CA ASP A 417 7.10 -25.80 21.03
C ASP A 417 5.85 -25.44 20.20
N PRO A 418 5.65 -24.16 19.84
CA PRO A 418 4.56 -23.72 18.96
C PRO A 418 4.46 -24.48 17.63
N GLN A 419 5.58 -24.92 17.06
CA GLN A 419 5.58 -25.58 15.76
C GLN A 419 5.06 -27.02 15.83
N GLU A 420 5.19 -27.69 16.98
CA GLU A 420 4.73 -29.08 17.18
C GLU A 420 3.23 -29.17 17.53
N ARG A 421 2.58 -28.04 17.80
CA ARG A 421 1.16 -28.04 18.21
C ARG A 421 0.26 -28.45 17.05
N PRO A 422 -0.74 -29.32 17.28
CA PRO A 422 -1.69 -29.71 16.26
C PRO A 422 -2.59 -28.53 15.90
N PHE A 423 -2.94 -28.39 14.62
CA PHE A 423 -3.85 -27.34 14.15
C PHE A 423 -4.86 -27.90 13.15
N ALA A 424 -6.15 -27.73 13.45
CA ALA A 424 -7.27 -28.05 12.55
C ALA A 424 -7.24 -29.46 11.91
N LYS A 425 -6.61 -30.44 12.58
CA LYS A 425 -6.36 -31.81 12.06
C LYS A 425 -5.54 -31.84 10.76
N LEU A 426 -4.86 -30.75 10.41
CA LEU A 426 -3.99 -30.62 9.25
C LEU A 426 -2.61 -31.22 9.53
N GLN A 427 -1.92 -31.63 8.46
CA GLN A 427 -0.55 -32.13 8.52
C GLN A 427 0.42 -31.10 7.97
N ARG A 428 1.55 -30.93 8.64
CA ARG A 428 2.64 -30.08 8.14
C ARG A 428 3.39 -30.78 7.01
N GLN A 429 3.84 -29.99 6.05
CA GLN A 429 4.75 -30.38 4.99
C GLN A 429 6.20 -30.39 5.52
N ALA A 430 7.14 -30.89 4.70
CA ALA A 430 8.55 -31.00 5.08
C ALA A 430 9.23 -29.65 5.37
N ASP A 431 8.71 -28.56 4.80
CA ASP A 431 9.18 -27.19 5.06
C ASP A 431 8.58 -26.57 6.33
N GLY A 432 7.73 -27.31 7.04
CA GLY A 432 7.07 -26.91 8.28
C GLY A 432 5.76 -26.15 8.08
N LYS A 433 5.33 -25.83 6.85
CA LYS A 433 4.05 -25.17 6.56
C LYS A 433 2.89 -26.14 6.47
N PHE A 434 1.66 -25.64 6.56
CA PHE A 434 0.47 -26.40 6.17
C PHE A 434 0.18 -26.22 4.67
N ASP A 435 -0.61 -27.13 4.10
CA ASP A 435 -1.06 -27.01 2.72
C ASP A 435 -1.95 -25.77 2.52
N ASP A 436 -1.63 -24.98 1.49
CA ASP A 436 -2.33 -23.73 1.24
C ASP A 436 -3.79 -23.96 0.86
N ASN A 437 -4.14 -25.05 0.17
CA ASN A 437 -5.53 -25.31 -0.22
C ASN A 437 -6.40 -25.57 1.02
N ASP A 438 -5.87 -26.29 2.01
CA ASP A 438 -6.57 -26.56 3.25
C ASP A 438 -6.78 -25.28 4.09
N LEU A 439 -5.76 -24.42 4.19
CA LEU A 439 -5.86 -23.14 4.90
C LEU A 439 -6.82 -22.17 4.19
N VAL A 440 -6.74 -22.08 2.86
CA VAL A 440 -7.62 -21.23 2.04
C VAL A 440 -9.06 -21.69 2.17
N LYS A 441 -9.31 -23.00 2.13
CA LYS A 441 -10.65 -23.55 2.34
C LYS A 441 -11.24 -23.13 3.67
N ILE A 442 -10.50 -23.26 4.77
CA ILE A 442 -10.95 -22.81 6.11
C ILE A 442 -11.27 -21.31 6.12
N PHE A 443 -10.43 -20.51 5.46
CA PHE A 443 -10.65 -19.06 5.37
C PHE A 443 -11.93 -18.72 4.57
N GLU A 444 -12.09 -19.29 3.37
CA GLU A 444 -13.27 -19.04 2.52
C GLU A 444 -14.56 -19.49 3.18
N GLU A 445 -14.54 -20.66 3.82
CA GLU A 445 -15.65 -21.12 4.64
C GLU A 445 -15.99 -20.06 5.70
N GLY A 446 -15.00 -19.46 6.38
CA GLY A 446 -15.20 -18.35 7.31
C GLY A 446 -15.79 -17.07 6.68
N VAL A 447 -15.40 -16.74 5.45
CA VAL A 447 -15.92 -15.58 4.71
C VAL A 447 -17.39 -15.78 4.33
N GLU A 448 -17.79 -17.00 3.99
CA GLU A 448 -19.15 -17.34 3.57
C GLU A 448 -20.12 -17.56 4.73
N ASP A 449 -19.60 -17.79 5.94
CA ASP A 449 -20.37 -18.11 7.13
C ASP A 449 -20.89 -16.83 7.81
N PRO A 450 -22.21 -16.59 7.83
CA PRO A 450 -22.78 -15.42 8.50
C PRO A 450 -22.70 -15.57 10.02
N ALA A 451 -22.17 -14.55 10.69
CA ALA A 451 -22.12 -14.48 12.14
C ALA A 451 -23.52 -14.36 12.76
N GLY A 452 -23.61 -14.61 14.07
CA GLY A 452 -24.83 -14.38 14.85
C GLY A 452 -25.05 -12.90 15.20
N ALA A 453 -26.30 -12.53 15.47
CA ALA A 453 -26.66 -11.19 15.97
C ALA A 453 -26.24 -10.99 17.45
N PHE A 454 -26.10 -9.72 17.87
CA PHE A 454 -26.02 -9.39 19.30
C PHE A 454 -27.38 -9.53 19.98
N GLY A 455 -27.36 -9.66 21.32
CA GLY A 455 -28.53 -9.48 22.18
C GLY A 455 -28.85 -10.67 23.08
N ALA A 456 -29.87 -10.48 23.91
CA ALA A 456 -30.41 -11.47 24.82
C ALA A 456 -30.91 -12.73 24.08
N LEU A 457 -30.96 -13.86 24.81
CA LEU A 457 -31.47 -15.14 24.32
C LEU A 457 -30.78 -15.64 23.03
N ASN A 458 -29.50 -15.30 22.84
CA ASN A 458 -28.76 -15.59 21.61
C ASN A 458 -27.34 -16.16 21.83
N VAL A 459 -26.91 -16.41 23.07
CA VAL A 459 -25.59 -17.01 23.36
C VAL A 459 -25.65 -18.54 23.23
N PRO A 460 -24.79 -19.18 22.40
CA PRO A 460 -24.75 -20.63 22.25
C PRO A 460 -24.72 -21.39 23.57
N ASP A 461 -25.53 -22.44 23.67
CA ASP A 461 -25.64 -23.27 24.87
C ASP A 461 -24.31 -23.92 25.26
N VAL A 462 -23.46 -24.22 24.27
CA VAL A 462 -22.13 -24.78 24.47
C VAL A 462 -21.23 -23.86 25.31
N PHE A 463 -21.50 -22.56 25.33
CA PHE A 463 -20.74 -21.56 26.11
C PHE A 463 -21.31 -21.28 27.50
N ARG A 464 -22.33 -22.02 27.95
CA ARG A 464 -22.90 -21.89 29.30
C ARG A 464 -21.84 -21.82 30.41
N GLY A 465 -20.87 -22.74 30.38
CA GLY A 465 -19.79 -22.76 31.37
C GLY A 465 -18.91 -21.50 31.34
N ILE A 466 -18.64 -20.96 30.15
CA ILE A 466 -17.84 -19.74 29.96
C ILE A 466 -18.59 -18.51 30.48
N GLU A 467 -19.88 -18.39 30.18
CA GLU A 467 -20.71 -17.27 30.62
C GLU A 467 -20.90 -17.25 32.14
N VAL A 468 -21.20 -18.40 32.74
CA VAL A 468 -21.31 -18.55 34.19
C VAL A 468 -20.00 -18.16 34.89
N LEU A 469 -18.85 -18.55 34.33
CA LEU A 469 -17.55 -18.12 34.84
C LEU A 469 -17.32 -16.62 34.64
N GLY A 470 -17.76 -16.04 33.53
CA GLY A 470 -17.71 -14.60 33.27
C GLY A 470 -18.48 -13.80 34.31
N ILE A 471 -19.72 -14.21 34.65
CA ILE A 471 -20.53 -13.55 35.68
C ILE A 471 -19.84 -13.66 37.05
N LYS A 472 -19.38 -14.86 37.43
CA LYS A 472 -18.67 -15.07 38.71
C LYS A 472 -17.39 -14.24 38.79
N GLN A 473 -16.66 -14.13 37.68
CA GLN A 473 -15.46 -13.30 37.59
C GLN A 473 -15.79 -11.81 37.73
N ALA A 474 -16.81 -11.30 37.02
CA ALA A 474 -17.25 -9.91 37.15
C ALA A 474 -17.63 -9.54 38.59
N ARG A 475 -18.34 -10.44 39.29
CA ARG A 475 -18.66 -10.28 40.72
C ARG A 475 -17.42 -10.26 41.60
N SER A 476 -16.44 -11.13 41.34
CA SER A 476 -15.18 -11.16 42.10
C SER A 476 -14.37 -9.87 41.97
N TRP A 477 -14.53 -9.16 40.84
CA TRP A 477 -13.93 -7.85 40.61
C TRP A 477 -14.71 -6.71 41.26
N ASN A 478 -15.90 -6.94 41.81
CA ASN A 478 -16.77 -5.91 42.39
C ASN A 478 -16.97 -4.73 41.44
N LEU A 479 -17.35 -4.99 40.18
CA LEU A 479 -17.50 -3.95 39.16
C LEU A 479 -18.79 -3.14 39.34
N ALA A 480 -18.86 -2.02 38.63
CA ALA A 480 -20.02 -1.12 38.62
C ALA A 480 -21.28 -1.83 38.09
N THR A 481 -22.45 -1.22 38.28
CA THR A 481 -23.71 -1.66 37.67
C THR A 481 -23.80 -1.19 36.21
N LEU A 482 -24.77 -1.71 35.45
CA LEU A 482 -25.00 -1.24 34.08
C LEU A 482 -25.25 0.28 34.03
N ASN A 483 -26.09 0.80 34.93
CA ASN A 483 -26.43 2.23 34.97
C ASN A 483 -25.26 3.12 35.37
N GLU A 484 -24.40 2.69 36.30
CA GLU A 484 -23.18 3.42 36.65
C GLU A 484 -22.21 3.49 35.46
N PHE A 485 -22.05 2.38 34.73
CA PHE A 485 -21.20 2.34 33.54
C PHE A 485 -21.76 3.23 32.42
N ARG A 486 -23.08 3.28 32.25
CA ARG A 486 -23.74 4.22 31.33
C ARG A 486 -23.46 5.67 31.71
N GLN A 487 -23.64 6.04 32.98
CA GLN A 487 -23.37 7.40 33.47
C GLN A 487 -21.93 7.82 33.24
N TYR A 488 -20.96 6.92 33.44
CA TYR A 488 -19.55 7.20 33.16
C TYR A 488 -19.29 7.66 31.72
N PHE A 489 -20.00 7.09 30.74
CA PHE A 489 -19.92 7.50 29.33
C PHE A 489 -20.87 8.66 28.95
N GLY A 490 -21.57 9.25 29.92
CA GLY A 490 -22.56 10.30 29.69
C GLY A 490 -23.86 9.80 29.06
N LEU A 491 -24.16 8.51 29.16
CA LEU A 491 -25.42 7.92 28.69
C LEU A 491 -26.49 8.02 29.80
N ALA A 492 -27.76 8.18 29.39
CA ALA A 492 -28.88 8.21 30.33
C ALA A 492 -29.06 6.87 31.05
N SER A 493 -29.19 6.89 32.38
CA SER A 493 -29.54 5.70 33.16
C SER A 493 -30.94 5.21 32.81
N TYR A 494 -31.10 3.89 32.71
CA TYR A 494 -32.39 3.26 32.50
C TYR A 494 -33.26 3.38 33.75
N GLN A 495 -34.49 3.83 33.57
CA GLN A 495 -35.48 4.05 34.63
C GLN A 495 -36.45 2.87 34.77
N THR A 496 -36.63 2.08 33.71
CA THR A 496 -37.44 0.85 33.73
C THR A 496 -36.71 -0.31 33.07
N PHE A 497 -37.17 -1.54 33.29
CA PHE A 497 -36.57 -2.74 32.69
C PHE A 497 -36.85 -2.84 31.19
N GLU A 498 -37.98 -2.30 30.73
CA GLU A 498 -38.35 -2.22 29.31
C GLU A 498 -37.46 -1.26 28.52
N GLU A 499 -36.83 -0.28 29.19
CA GLU A 499 -35.80 0.55 28.56
C GLU A 499 -34.47 -0.20 28.39
N ILE A 500 -34.17 -1.17 29.28
CA ILE A 500 -32.99 -2.03 29.15
C ILE A 500 -33.17 -2.96 27.95
N ASN A 501 -34.31 -3.65 27.88
CA ASN A 501 -34.65 -4.55 26.78
C ASN A 501 -36.14 -4.47 26.45
N SER A 502 -36.46 -4.29 25.17
CA SER A 502 -37.84 -4.15 24.70
C SER A 502 -38.63 -5.45 24.62
N ASP A 503 -37.97 -6.62 24.73
CA ASP A 503 -38.64 -7.92 24.83
C ASP A 503 -39.35 -8.06 26.20
N PRO A 504 -40.69 -8.20 26.22
CA PRO A 504 -41.44 -8.26 27.46
C PRO A 504 -41.03 -9.40 28.40
N TYR A 505 -40.59 -10.54 27.86
CA TYR A 505 -40.12 -11.65 28.68
C TYR A 505 -38.77 -11.32 29.32
N VAL A 506 -37.83 -10.73 28.57
CA VAL A 506 -36.52 -10.35 29.12
C VAL A 506 -36.66 -9.27 30.20
N ALA A 507 -37.46 -8.23 29.95
CA ALA A 507 -37.73 -7.16 30.92
C ALA A 507 -38.38 -7.70 32.20
N ASP A 508 -39.38 -8.57 32.07
CA ASP A 508 -40.07 -9.19 33.21
C ASP A 508 -39.15 -10.11 34.02
N GLN A 509 -38.28 -10.89 33.36
CA GLN A 509 -37.30 -11.71 34.07
C GLN A 509 -36.24 -10.85 34.78
N LEU A 510 -35.73 -9.78 34.15
CA LEU A 510 -34.82 -8.84 34.80
C LEU A 510 -35.44 -8.23 36.07
N LYS A 511 -36.73 -7.88 36.01
CA LYS A 511 -37.50 -7.39 37.15
C LYS A 511 -37.55 -8.39 38.29
N HIS A 512 -37.81 -9.66 38.00
CA HIS A 512 -37.85 -10.72 39.01
C HIS A 512 -36.47 -11.04 39.62
N PHE A 513 -35.37 -10.79 38.89
CA PHE A 513 -34.03 -11.06 39.37
C PHE A 513 -33.40 -9.91 40.15
N TYR A 514 -33.64 -8.66 39.75
CA TYR A 514 -32.91 -7.50 40.27
C TYR A 514 -33.76 -6.50 41.06
N ASP A 515 -35.09 -6.61 41.03
CA ASP A 515 -36.08 -5.71 41.65
C ASP A 515 -36.07 -4.24 41.17
N HIS A 516 -34.89 -3.65 40.92
CA HIS A 516 -34.68 -2.29 40.44
C HIS A 516 -33.63 -2.22 39.30
N PRO A 517 -33.82 -1.40 38.24
CA PRO A 517 -32.88 -1.28 37.11
C PRO A 517 -31.45 -0.92 37.49
N ASP A 518 -31.26 -0.07 38.51
CA ASP A 518 -29.92 0.30 39.01
C ASP A 518 -29.12 -0.88 39.58
N LEU A 519 -29.79 -1.98 39.93
CA LEU A 519 -29.16 -3.16 40.53
C LEU A 519 -28.67 -4.18 39.49
N VAL A 520 -29.00 -3.98 38.21
CA VAL A 520 -28.57 -4.87 37.12
C VAL A 520 -27.04 -4.84 37.00
N GLU A 521 -26.42 -6.01 37.19
CA GLU A 521 -24.97 -6.19 37.09
C GLU A 521 -24.44 -5.84 35.69
N LEU A 522 -23.22 -5.31 35.62
CA LEU A 522 -22.62 -4.88 34.36
C LEU A 522 -22.56 -6.00 33.31
N TYR A 523 -21.98 -7.16 33.63
CA TYR A 523 -21.75 -8.20 32.63
C TYR A 523 -23.03 -8.74 31.98
N PRO A 524 -23.99 -9.32 32.74
CA PRO A 524 -25.25 -9.75 32.15
C PRO A 524 -26.03 -8.55 31.58
N GLY A 525 -25.98 -7.37 32.21
CA GLY A 525 -26.62 -6.16 31.69
C GLY A 525 -26.16 -5.76 30.29
N LEU A 526 -24.86 -5.82 29.99
CA LEU A 526 -24.31 -5.52 28.68
C LEU A 526 -24.83 -6.47 27.59
N ILE A 527 -24.97 -7.76 27.90
CA ILE A 527 -25.48 -8.76 26.94
C ILE A 527 -26.99 -8.61 26.75
N LEU A 528 -27.71 -8.33 27.84
CA LEU A 528 -29.16 -8.28 27.88
C LEU A 528 -29.75 -6.94 27.41
N GLU A 529 -28.96 -5.88 27.38
CA GLU A 529 -29.39 -4.60 26.80
C GLU A 529 -29.86 -4.77 25.34
N ASP A 530 -30.80 -3.96 24.87
CA ASP A 530 -31.22 -3.99 23.48
C ASP A 530 -30.04 -3.77 22.50
N ALA A 531 -30.04 -4.55 21.43
CA ALA A 531 -29.07 -4.42 20.34
C ALA A 531 -29.49 -3.28 19.39
N LYS A 532 -28.52 -2.49 18.91
CA LYS A 532 -28.79 -1.45 17.92
C LYS A 532 -29.27 -2.06 16.60
N GLN A 533 -30.20 -1.37 15.95
CA GLN A 533 -30.57 -1.69 14.57
C GLN A 533 -29.46 -1.32 13.59
N ALA A 534 -29.50 -1.92 12.39
CA ALA A 534 -28.58 -1.58 11.32
C ALA A 534 -28.82 -0.14 10.81
N MET A 535 -27.76 0.63 10.67
CA MET A 535 -27.81 2.02 10.18
C MET A 535 -26.61 2.29 9.28
N THR A 536 -26.84 2.87 8.10
CA THR A 536 -25.81 3.14 7.09
C THR A 536 -25.69 4.64 6.82
N PRO A 537 -24.55 5.28 7.14
CA PRO A 537 -23.50 4.81 8.06
C PRO A 537 -23.94 4.93 9.53
N GLY A 538 -23.25 4.25 10.45
CA GLY A 538 -23.32 4.50 11.89
C GLY A 538 -23.46 3.25 12.77
N SER A 539 -24.17 2.21 12.31
CA SER A 539 -24.40 0.97 13.07
C SER A 539 -24.28 -0.25 12.17
N GLY A 540 -23.05 -0.73 12.04
CA GLY A 540 -22.69 -1.89 11.23
C GLY A 540 -22.61 -3.17 12.05
N LEU A 541 -22.00 -3.11 13.24
CA LEU A 541 -21.90 -4.24 14.18
C LEU A 541 -23.21 -4.55 14.90
N CYS A 542 -24.15 -3.59 14.93
CA CYS A 542 -25.46 -3.76 15.58
C CYS A 542 -25.37 -4.26 17.03
N THR A 543 -24.33 -3.84 17.76
CA THR A 543 -24.12 -4.21 19.18
C THR A 543 -24.99 -3.38 20.11
N ASN A 544 -25.03 -3.74 21.40
CA ASN A 544 -25.82 -3.09 22.44
C ASN A 544 -25.43 -1.61 22.61
N PHE A 545 -26.35 -0.77 23.10
CA PHE A 545 -26.17 0.69 23.15
C PHE A 545 -24.95 1.14 23.95
N THR A 546 -24.77 0.56 25.14
CA THR A 546 -23.67 0.85 26.05
C THR A 546 -22.36 0.30 25.50
N THR A 547 -22.36 -0.96 25.03
CA THR A 547 -21.21 -1.62 24.39
C THR A 547 -20.69 -0.77 23.22
N SER A 548 -21.58 -0.29 22.34
CA SER A 548 -21.21 0.52 21.17
C SER A 548 -20.48 1.81 21.53
N ARG A 549 -20.89 2.51 22.59
CA ARG A 549 -20.23 3.75 23.04
C ARG A 549 -18.86 3.46 23.68
N ALA A 550 -18.78 2.38 24.46
CA ALA A 550 -17.57 1.97 25.15
C ALA A 550 -16.47 1.55 24.16
N ILE A 551 -16.76 0.63 23.22
CA ILE A 551 -15.75 0.11 22.28
C ILE A 551 -15.12 1.20 21.40
N LEU A 552 -15.89 2.22 21.00
CA LEU A 552 -15.37 3.32 20.19
C LEU A 552 -14.43 4.21 21.01
N SER A 553 -14.67 4.36 22.31
CA SER A 553 -13.78 5.10 23.21
C SER A 553 -12.47 4.35 23.43
N ASP A 554 -12.56 3.04 23.64
CA ASP A 554 -11.40 2.17 23.86
C ASP A 554 -10.52 2.08 22.62
N ALA A 555 -11.12 1.93 21.43
CA ALA A 555 -10.38 1.91 20.17
C ALA A 555 -9.53 3.18 19.97
N VAL A 556 -10.03 4.35 20.38
CA VAL A 556 -9.26 5.60 20.35
C VAL A 556 -8.11 5.55 21.37
N ALA A 557 -8.37 5.12 22.60
CA ALA A 557 -7.36 5.03 23.66
C ALA A 557 -6.22 4.04 23.32
N LEU A 558 -6.58 2.85 22.81
CA LEU A 558 -5.65 1.79 22.42
C LEU A 558 -4.65 2.23 21.35
N VAL A 559 -5.08 3.01 20.37
CA VAL A 559 -4.22 3.45 19.27
C VAL A 559 -3.50 4.75 19.62
N ARG A 560 -4.21 5.75 20.14
CA ARG A 560 -3.62 7.07 20.40
C ARG A 560 -2.66 7.05 21.60
N GLY A 561 -2.91 6.19 22.59
CA GLY A 561 -2.03 5.98 23.73
C GLY A 561 -0.75 5.22 23.40
N ASP A 562 -0.66 4.54 22.26
CA ASP A 562 0.49 3.74 21.86
C ASP A 562 1.48 4.56 21.01
N ARG A 563 2.72 4.69 21.47
CA ARG A 563 3.74 5.47 20.76
C ARG A 563 4.06 4.92 19.37
N PHE A 564 4.01 3.60 19.20
CA PHE A 564 4.37 2.94 17.94
C PHE A 564 3.24 2.97 16.90
N TYR A 565 2.09 3.54 17.26
CA TYR A 565 1.01 3.88 16.31
C TYR A 565 0.84 5.39 16.12
N THR A 566 1.60 6.20 16.86
CA THR A 566 1.58 7.66 16.80
C THR A 566 2.98 8.18 16.50
N VAL A 567 3.73 8.57 17.54
CA VAL A 567 4.97 9.36 17.44
C VAL A 567 6.14 8.60 16.80
N ASP A 568 6.22 7.28 17.00
CA ASP A 568 7.26 6.42 16.42
C ASP A 568 6.78 5.71 15.14
N PHE A 569 5.52 5.90 14.73
CA PHE A 569 4.97 5.31 13.50
C PHE A 569 5.37 6.14 12.27
N THR A 570 6.65 6.09 11.92
CA THR A 570 7.22 6.93 10.85
C THR A 570 7.96 6.10 9.79
N PRO A 571 8.11 6.63 8.56
CA PRO A 571 8.92 5.99 7.52
C PRO A 571 10.36 5.71 7.96
N LYS A 572 10.98 6.59 8.75
CA LYS A 572 12.35 6.37 9.22
C LYS A 572 12.47 5.28 10.28
N HIS A 573 11.44 5.11 11.09
CA HIS A 573 11.42 4.06 12.09
C HIS A 573 11.17 2.68 11.48
N LEU A 574 10.25 2.59 10.51
CA LEU A 574 9.85 1.32 9.87
C LEU A 574 10.64 0.95 8.60
N THR A 575 11.34 1.90 7.97
CA THR A 575 11.74 1.98 6.54
C THR A 575 10.64 2.56 5.65
N ASN A 576 11.04 3.27 4.59
CA ASN A 576 10.13 3.90 3.64
C ASN A 576 9.28 2.86 2.92
N TRP A 577 9.90 1.76 2.49
CA TRP A 577 9.18 0.65 1.85
C TRP A 577 8.14 0.05 2.78
N ALA A 578 8.52 -0.32 4.01
CA ALA A 578 7.60 -1.01 4.90
C ALA A 578 6.45 -0.11 5.36
N PHE A 579 6.72 1.19 5.57
CA PHE A 579 5.69 2.18 5.87
C PHE A 579 4.68 2.28 4.72
N ASN A 580 5.16 2.39 3.47
CA ASN A 580 4.29 2.45 2.30
C ASN A 580 3.53 1.12 2.06
N GLU A 581 4.17 -0.02 2.33
CA GLU A 581 3.57 -1.36 2.14
C GLU A 581 2.33 -1.55 3.00
N ILE A 582 2.34 -1.08 4.25
CA ILE A 582 1.24 -1.23 5.22
C ILE A 582 0.26 -0.06 5.23
N ASN A 583 0.60 1.06 4.59
CA ASN A 583 -0.27 2.25 4.55
C ASN A 583 -1.54 2.01 3.71
N ASN A 584 -2.59 2.80 3.93
CA ASN A 584 -3.81 2.73 3.12
C ASN A 584 -3.78 3.70 1.93
N ASP A 585 -4.49 3.34 0.86
CA ASP A 585 -4.73 4.20 -0.30
C ASP A 585 -6.25 4.33 -0.49
N VAL A 586 -6.77 5.55 -0.37
CA VAL A 586 -8.22 5.81 -0.49
C VAL A 586 -8.77 5.58 -1.90
N SER A 587 -7.90 5.53 -2.92
CA SER A 587 -8.28 5.19 -4.29
C SER A 587 -8.57 3.68 -4.47
N VAL A 588 -8.12 2.85 -3.53
CA VAL A 588 -8.35 1.40 -3.50
C VAL A 588 -9.33 1.09 -2.36
N ASP A 589 -10.50 0.56 -2.70
CA ASP A 589 -11.52 0.12 -1.72
C ASP A 589 -11.92 1.16 -0.66
N GLY A 590 -11.76 2.46 -0.93
CA GLY A 590 -11.98 3.51 0.05
C GLY A 590 -11.01 3.49 1.24
N GLY A 591 -9.83 2.90 1.07
CA GLY A 591 -8.76 2.83 2.06
C GLY A 591 -8.66 1.50 2.83
N GLN A 592 -9.46 0.50 2.49
CA GLN A 592 -9.36 -0.84 3.08
C GLN A 592 -8.06 -1.55 2.69
N VAL A 593 -7.52 -2.39 3.58
CA VAL A 593 -6.20 -3.04 3.39
C VAL A 593 -6.17 -4.53 3.71
N PHE A 594 -7.29 -5.16 4.10
CA PHE A 594 -7.31 -6.58 4.46
C PHE A 594 -6.77 -7.48 3.32
N TYR A 595 -7.04 -7.12 2.07
CA TYR A 595 -6.56 -7.85 0.88
C TYR A 595 -5.04 -8.05 0.87
N LYS A 596 -4.27 -7.09 1.41
CA LYS A 596 -2.81 -7.20 1.49
C LYS A 596 -2.38 -8.42 2.30
N LEU A 597 -3.07 -8.72 3.40
CA LEU A 597 -2.78 -9.88 4.23
C LEU A 597 -3.09 -11.19 3.50
N VAL A 598 -4.28 -11.28 2.89
CA VAL A 598 -4.75 -12.50 2.20
C VAL A 598 -3.87 -12.80 0.98
N LEU A 599 -3.64 -11.80 0.12
CA LEU A 599 -2.89 -11.96 -1.12
C LEU A 599 -1.39 -12.17 -0.90
N LYS A 600 -0.83 -11.71 0.23
CA LYS A 600 0.55 -12.05 0.61
C LYS A 600 0.68 -13.43 1.27
N ALA A 601 -0.34 -13.87 2.00
CA ALA A 601 -0.34 -15.19 2.64
C ALA A 601 -0.58 -16.35 1.66
N PHE A 602 -1.41 -16.10 0.63
CA PHE A 602 -1.78 -17.08 -0.41
C PHE A 602 -1.69 -16.47 -1.83
N PRO A 603 -0.49 -16.10 -2.28
CA PRO A 603 -0.30 -15.37 -3.55
C PRO A 603 -0.72 -16.15 -4.81
N ASN A 604 -0.93 -17.46 -4.67
CA ASN A 604 -1.26 -18.35 -5.77
C ASN A 604 -2.72 -18.86 -5.73
N HIS A 605 -3.54 -18.38 -4.79
CA HIS A 605 -4.89 -18.94 -4.57
C HIS A 605 -6.03 -17.98 -4.87
N PHE A 606 -5.76 -16.68 -4.93
CA PHE A 606 -6.76 -15.66 -5.17
C PHE A 606 -6.40 -14.83 -6.39
N ARG A 607 -7.44 -14.43 -7.15
CA ARG A 607 -7.28 -13.35 -8.12
C ARG A 607 -6.96 -12.05 -7.39
N GLY A 608 -6.22 -11.18 -8.06
CA GLY A 608 -5.95 -9.83 -7.55
C GLY A 608 -7.20 -9.00 -7.31
N ASP A 609 -8.33 -9.32 -7.95
CA ASP A 609 -9.63 -8.63 -7.85
C ASP A 609 -10.69 -9.42 -7.04
N SER A 610 -10.30 -10.41 -6.23
CA SER A 610 -11.23 -11.29 -5.52
C SER A 610 -11.95 -10.62 -4.34
N VAL A 611 -13.29 -10.70 -4.30
CA VAL A 611 -14.09 -10.21 -3.16
C VAL A 611 -13.75 -10.94 -1.85
N TYR A 612 -13.34 -12.21 -1.91
CA TYR A 612 -12.92 -12.97 -0.73
C TYR A 612 -11.66 -12.40 -0.08
N ALA A 613 -10.78 -11.75 -0.86
CA ALA A 613 -9.60 -11.08 -0.32
C ALA A 613 -9.89 -9.63 0.10
N HIS A 614 -10.65 -8.88 -0.71
CA HIS A 614 -10.89 -7.45 -0.53
C HIS A 614 -11.94 -7.10 0.53
N PHE A 615 -13.01 -7.89 0.64
CA PHE A 615 -14.12 -7.60 1.56
C PHE A 615 -14.50 -8.80 2.44
N PRO A 616 -13.55 -9.48 3.11
CA PRO A 616 -13.82 -10.74 3.80
C PRO A 616 -14.72 -10.63 5.02
N LEU A 617 -14.96 -9.41 5.53
CA LEU A 617 -15.71 -9.15 6.77
C LEU A 617 -17.24 -9.17 6.59
N VAL A 618 -17.71 -9.27 5.35
CA VAL A 618 -19.13 -9.39 4.98
C VAL A 618 -19.24 -10.54 3.99
N VAL A 619 -20.33 -11.32 4.06
CA VAL A 619 -20.47 -12.50 3.18
C VAL A 619 -20.52 -12.08 1.69
N PRO A 620 -19.98 -12.89 0.75
CA PRO A 620 -19.83 -12.49 -0.66
C PRO A 620 -21.13 -12.08 -1.35
N ASP A 621 -22.24 -12.76 -1.08
CA ASP A 621 -23.56 -12.43 -1.66
C ASP A 621 -24.06 -11.06 -1.22
N GLU A 622 -23.75 -10.64 0.00
CA GLU A 622 -24.11 -9.32 0.50
C GLU A 622 -23.17 -8.25 -0.05
N ASN A 623 -21.86 -8.54 -0.14
CA ASN A 623 -20.91 -7.67 -0.84
C ASN A 623 -21.31 -7.43 -2.29
N LYS A 624 -21.88 -8.44 -2.97
CA LYS A 624 -22.38 -8.27 -4.33
C LYS A 624 -23.48 -7.21 -4.43
N LYS A 625 -24.43 -7.23 -3.48
CA LYS A 625 -25.49 -6.20 -3.39
C LYS A 625 -24.92 -4.83 -3.09
N ILE A 626 -24.02 -4.74 -2.11
CA ILE A 626 -23.34 -3.49 -1.72
C ILE A 626 -22.61 -2.90 -2.94
N LEU A 627 -21.70 -3.66 -3.54
CA LEU A 627 -20.88 -3.21 -4.65
C LEU A 627 -21.71 -2.91 -5.90
N THR A 628 -22.84 -3.59 -6.11
CA THR A 628 -23.77 -3.24 -7.19
C THR A 628 -24.43 -1.90 -6.93
N SER A 629 -24.88 -1.63 -5.70
CA SER A 629 -25.46 -0.34 -5.33
C SER A 629 -24.48 0.83 -5.45
N LEU A 630 -23.19 0.57 -5.27
CA LEU A 630 -22.10 1.55 -5.44
C LEU A 630 -21.56 1.61 -6.89
N GLY A 631 -22.14 0.86 -7.83
CA GLY A 631 -21.67 0.81 -9.22
C GLY A 631 -20.29 0.15 -9.43
N LYS A 632 -19.78 -0.57 -8.42
CA LYS A 632 -18.43 -1.16 -8.37
C LYS A 632 -18.38 -2.67 -8.60
N ALA A 633 -19.51 -3.37 -8.66
CA ALA A 633 -19.55 -4.84 -8.76
C ALA A 633 -18.77 -5.43 -9.95
N LYS A 634 -18.72 -4.73 -11.09
CA LYS A 634 -17.95 -5.19 -12.28
C LYS A 634 -16.44 -5.15 -12.10
N THR A 635 -15.97 -4.44 -11.08
CA THR A 635 -14.54 -4.26 -10.79
C THR A 635 -13.95 -5.48 -10.09
N TYR A 636 -14.77 -6.33 -9.49
CA TYR A 636 -14.33 -7.45 -8.65
C TYR A 636 -14.86 -8.79 -9.17
N SER A 637 -14.08 -9.84 -8.95
CA SER A 637 -14.50 -11.22 -9.14
C SER A 637 -15.15 -11.76 -7.85
N PHE A 638 -16.29 -12.44 -8.03
CA PHE A 638 -17.00 -13.16 -6.96
C PHE A 638 -16.71 -14.67 -7.01
N ASP A 639 -15.75 -15.09 -7.84
CA ASP A 639 -15.36 -16.48 -7.94
C ASP A 639 -14.57 -16.87 -6.68
N ARG A 640 -14.73 -18.13 -6.27
CA ARG A 640 -13.92 -18.75 -5.22
C ARG A 640 -12.45 -18.86 -5.64
N SER A 641 -11.61 -19.14 -4.66
CA SER A 641 -10.19 -19.41 -4.81
C SER A 641 -9.93 -20.52 -5.83
N PHE A 642 -8.77 -20.42 -6.47
CA PHE A 642 -8.23 -21.46 -7.33
C PHE A 642 -6.72 -21.48 -7.20
N TYR A 643 -6.11 -22.66 -7.32
CA TYR A 643 -4.66 -22.74 -7.34
C TYR A 643 -4.10 -22.38 -8.72
N LYS A 644 -3.31 -21.32 -8.78
CA LYS A 644 -2.45 -20.96 -9.92
C LYS A 644 -1.04 -21.48 -9.65
N ALA A 645 -0.60 -22.47 -10.42
CA ALA A 645 0.78 -22.94 -10.34
C ALA A 645 1.76 -21.80 -10.69
N PRO A 646 2.87 -21.63 -9.95
CA PRO A 646 3.93 -20.69 -10.32
C PRO A 646 4.43 -20.96 -11.74
N ALA A 647 4.74 -19.89 -12.47
CA ALA A 647 5.22 -20.01 -13.84
C ALA A 647 6.60 -20.70 -13.89
N LEU A 648 6.79 -21.59 -14.86
CA LEU A 648 8.06 -22.28 -15.06
C LEU A 648 8.99 -21.43 -15.94
N PHE A 649 10.24 -21.26 -15.51
CA PHE A 649 11.25 -20.55 -16.31
C PHE A 649 11.89 -21.48 -17.34
N ILE A 650 11.93 -21.01 -18.60
CA ILE A 650 12.67 -21.61 -19.71
C ILE A 650 13.90 -20.75 -19.95
N ASN A 651 15.10 -21.34 -19.92
CA ASN A 651 16.35 -20.61 -19.73
C ASN A 651 17.35 -20.72 -20.88
N SER A 652 17.32 -21.79 -21.67
CA SER A 652 18.20 -21.94 -22.84
C SER A 652 17.75 -21.05 -23.98
N HIS A 653 18.71 -20.58 -24.76
CA HIS A 653 18.46 -19.71 -25.92
C HIS A 653 17.62 -20.42 -26.97
N SER A 654 17.99 -21.65 -27.30
CA SER A 654 17.30 -22.43 -28.34
C SER A 654 15.85 -22.81 -27.96
N ALA A 655 15.57 -23.08 -26.69
CA ALA A 655 14.20 -23.37 -26.23
C ALA A 655 13.33 -22.12 -26.27
N CYS A 656 13.86 -20.99 -25.77
CA CYS A 656 13.17 -19.71 -25.84
C CYS A 656 12.81 -19.35 -27.28
N GLU A 657 13.75 -19.45 -28.22
CA GLU A 657 13.47 -19.17 -29.62
C GLU A 657 12.37 -20.05 -30.22
N LYS A 658 12.42 -21.37 -29.98
CA LYS A 658 11.42 -22.32 -30.49
C LYS A 658 10.03 -21.98 -29.96
N ILE A 659 9.93 -21.69 -28.67
CA ILE A 659 8.66 -21.32 -28.01
C ILE A 659 8.13 -19.99 -28.54
N LEU A 660 8.99 -18.97 -28.69
CA LEU A 660 8.58 -17.65 -29.18
C LEU A 660 8.16 -17.65 -30.66
N LYS A 661 8.63 -18.62 -31.45
CA LYS A 661 8.21 -18.84 -32.85
C LYS A 661 6.90 -19.61 -32.98
N ASP A 662 6.54 -20.47 -32.01
CA ASP A 662 5.38 -21.35 -32.07
C ASP A 662 4.11 -20.69 -31.49
N GLN A 663 3.38 -19.97 -32.36
CA GLN A 663 2.11 -19.32 -32.02
C GLN A 663 0.96 -20.32 -31.82
N GLU A 664 1.08 -21.59 -32.22
CA GLU A 664 0.01 -22.57 -32.04
C GLU A 664 0.11 -23.23 -30.65
N GLY A 665 1.32 -23.66 -30.27
CA GLY A 665 1.62 -24.28 -28.99
C GLY A 665 1.69 -23.31 -27.82
N PHE A 666 2.04 -22.04 -28.08
CA PHE A 666 2.29 -21.04 -27.05
C PHE A 666 1.63 -19.69 -27.38
N LYS A 667 0.77 -19.21 -26.50
CA LYS A 667 0.03 -17.93 -26.67
C LYS A 667 0.53 -16.86 -25.72
N VAL A 668 0.44 -15.60 -26.14
CA VAL A 668 0.74 -14.44 -25.28
C VAL A 668 -0.27 -14.31 -24.13
N VAL A 669 0.19 -13.79 -22.98
CA VAL A 669 -0.64 -13.68 -21.76
C VAL A 669 -1.23 -12.29 -21.53
N TRP A 670 -0.70 -11.26 -22.20
CA TRP A 670 -0.99 -9.85 -21.90
C TRP A 670 -2.11 -9.22 -22.75
N GLY A 671 -2.65 -9.95 -23.74
CA GLY A 671 -3.69 -9.45 -24.64
C GLY A 671 -4.94 -8.96 -23.92
N GLU A 672 -5.39 -9.70 -22.89
CA GLU A 672 -6.54 -9.33 -22.06
C GLU A 672 -6.31 -8.04 -21.27
N LYS A 673 -5.08 -7.81 -20.79
CA LYS A 673 -4.70 -6.56 -20.11
C LYS A 673 -4.73 -5.37 -21.07
N ILE A 674 -4.19 -5.52 -22.28
CA ILE A 674 -4.27 -4.46 -23.30
C ILE A 674 -5.73 -4.15 -23.61
N GLN A 675 -6.56 -5.18 -23.82
CA GLN A 675 -7.99 -5.00 -24.05
C GLN A 675 -8.68 -4.28 -22.88
N PHE A 676 -8.41 -4.67 -21.64
CA PHE A 676 -8.97 -4.05 -20.44
C PHE A 676 -8.64 -2.57 -20.34
N LEU A 677 -7.39 -2.17 -20.62
CA LEU A 677 -6.97 -0.78 -20.52
C LEU A 677 -7.58 0.09 -21.63
N MET A 678 -7.70 -0.47 -22.84
CA MET A 678 -8.14 0.26 -24.03
C MET A 678 -9.65 0.22 -24.25
N GLU A 679 -10.37 -0.67 -23.58
CA GLU A 679 -11.82 -0.76 -23.67
C GLU A 679 -12.46 0.60 -23.37
N ASN A 680 -13.23 1.11 -24.34
CA ASN A 680 -13.88 2.41 -24.27
C ASN A 680 -15.29 2.29 -24.85
N SER A 681 -16.27 2.91 -24.20
CA SER A 681 -17.68 2.93 -24.63
C SER A 681 -18.28 1.52 -24.86
N GLY A 682 -17.86 0.51 -24.09
CA GLY A 682 -18.33 -0.88 -24.20
C GLY A 682 -17.78 -1.66 -25.40
N ARG A 683 -16.81 -1.11 -26.14
CA ARG A 683 -16.12 -1.80 -27.25
C ARG A 683 -14.72 -2.28 -26.80
N PRO A 684 -14.34 -3.53 -27.11
CA PRO A 684 -13.06 -4.11 -26.68
C PRO A 684 -11.90 -3.70 -27.61
N TYR A 685 -11.53 -2.41 -27.60
CA TYR A 685 -10.35 -1.93 -28.31
C TYR A 685 -9.06 -2.60 -27.79
N GLY A 686 -7.99 -2.55 -28.58
CA GLY A 686 -6.70 -3.15 -28.20
C GLY A 686 -6.64 -4.67 -28.32
N ARG A 687 -7.75 -5.39 -28.47
CA ARG A 687 -7.78 -6.85 -28.73
C ARG A 687 -7.02 -7.25 -29.99
N ASP A 688 -7.24 -6.50 -31.07
CA ASP A 688 -6.64 -6.76 -32.38
C ASP A 688 -5.30 -6.04 -32.59
N PHE A 689 -4.77 -5.38 -31.55
CA PHE A 689 -3.49 -4.69 -31.61
C PHE A 689 -2.34 -5.68 -31.82
N ALA A 690 -1.33 -5.27 -32.60
CA ALA A 690 -0.13 -6.03 -32.96
C ALA A 690 0.34 -7.08 -31.93
N LEU A 691 0.69 -6.66 -30.70
CA LEU A 691 1.26 -7.57 -29.70
C LEU A 691 0.21 -8.29 -28.85
N SER A 692 -1.07 -7.95 -28.97
CA SER A 692 -2.14 -8.48 -28.10
C SER A 692 -2.51 -9.93 -28.36
N GLY A 693 -2.08 -10.51 -29.49
CA GLY A 693 -2.48 -11.86 -29.84
C GLY A 693 -1.78 -12.42 -31.07
N ASP A 694 -2.27 -13.57 -31.51
CA ASP A 694 -1.69 -14.39 -32.57
C ASP A 694 -2.66 -14.61 -33.74
N VAL A 695 -3.73 -13.83 -33.85
CA VAL A 695 -4.71 -13.98 -34.93
C VAL A 695 -4.36 -13.06 -36.12
N PRO A 696 -4.89 -13.32 -37.33
CA PRO A 696 -4.59 -12.52 -38.52
C PRO A 696 -4.82 -11.02 -38.34
N ALA A 697 -5.77 -10.61 -37.50
CA ALA A 697 -6.03 -9.21 -37.17
C ALA A 697 -4.83 -8.55 -36.47
N ASN A 698 -4.16 -9.24 -35.54
CA ASN A 698 -2.96 -8.74 -34.88
C ASN A 698 -1.81 -8.55 -35.87
N ALA A 699 -1.59 -9.53 -36.76
CA ALA A 699 -0.59 -9.44 -37.82
C ALA A 699 -0.87 -8.28 -38.79
N ALA A 700 -2.14 -8.05 -39.13
CA ALA A 700 -2.56 -6.93 -39.96
C ALA A 700 -2.31 -5.57 -39.27
N SER A 701 -2.68 -5.42 -37.99
CA SER A 701 -2.37 -4.22 -37.19
C SER A 701 -0.87 -3.93 -37.18
N ARG A 702 -0.03 -4.96 -36.96
CA ARG A 702 1.44 -4.83 -36.99
C ARG A 702 1.95 -4.30 -38.34
N LYS A 703 1.41 -4.81 -39.45
CA LYS A 703 1.78 -4.36 -40.81
C LYS A 703 1.39 -2.90 -41.05
N ILE A 704 0.19 -2.50 -40.62
CA ILE A 704 -0.30 -1.12 -40.72
C ILE A 704 0.62 -0.17 -39.94
N LEU A 705 0.91 -0.51 -38.67
CA LEU A 705 1.80 0.29 -37.84
C LEU A 705 3.23 0.37 -38.39
N GLY A 706 3.79 -0.74 -38.84
CA GLY A 706 5.13 -0.78 -39.43
C GLY A 706 5.22 0.07 -40.71
N ALA A 707 4.20 0.03 -41.56
CA ALA A 707 4.12 0.87 -42.76
C ALA A 707 3.96 2.36 -42.40
N ALA A 708 3.16 2.69 -41.38
CA ALA A 708 3.00 4.07 -40.92
C ALA A 708 4.26 4.66 -40.25
N LEU A 709 5.12 3.81 -39.68
CA LEU A 709 6.40 4.24 -39.07
C LEU A 709 7.55 4.37 -40.09
N SER A 710 7.52 3.64 -41.19
CA SER A 710 8.64 3.60 -42.13
C SER A 710 8.59 4.79 -43.10
N ARG A 711 9.72 5.51 -43.27
CA ARG A 711 9.89 6.57 -44.28
C ARG A 711 11.31 6.64 -44.85
N ASP A 712 11.47 7.37 -45.95
CA ASP A 712 12.80 7.66 -46.51
C ASP A 712 13.66 8.43 -45.49
N LYS A 713 14.94 8.04 -45.34
CA LYS A 713 15.92 8.64 -44.41
C LYS A 713 15.60 8.49 -42.90
N TRP A 714 14.65 7.63 -42.54
CA TRP A 714 14.24 7.43 -41.15
C TRP A 714 15.40 7.19 -40.17
N GLU A 715 16.35 6.32 -40.52
CA GLU A 715 17.49 5.99 -39.66
C GLU A 715 18.36 7.22 -39.34
N SER A 716 18.68 8.04 -40.35
CA SER A 716 19.48 9.25 -40.15
C SER A 716 18.79 10.31 -39.30
N GLU A 717 17.47 10.43 -39.41
CA GLU A 717 16.68 11.40 -38.64
C GLU A 717 16.49 10.97 -37.20
N VAL A 718 16.33 9.67 -36.96
CA VAL A 718 16.34 9.11 -35.61
C VAL A 718 17.69 9.36 -34.94
N LYS A 719 18.83 9.12 -35.63
CA LYS A 719 20.14 9.47 -35.07
C LYS A 719 20.23 10.95 -34.73
N ALA A 720 19.88 11.83 -35.67
CA ALA A 720 19.94 13.28 -35.46
C ALA A 720 19.07 13.72 -34.27
N PHE A 721 17.86 13.18 -34.15
CA PHE A 721 16.98 13.45 -33.02
C PHE A 721 17.59 13.00 -31.69
N TYR A 722 18.06 11.75 -31.59
CA TYR A 722 18.61 11.23 -30.34
C TYR A 722 19.93 11.90 -29.94
N GLU A 723 20.75 12.32 -30.90
CA GLU A 723 21.93 13.13 -30.65
C GLU A 723 21.53 14.50 -30.06
N ASP A 724 20.60 15.20 -30.72
CA ASP A 724 20.14 16.53 -30.32
C ASP A 724 19.41 16.53 -28.96
N ILE A 725 18.42 15.65 -28.78
CA ILE A 725 17.60 15.63 -27.56
C ILE A 725 18.44 15.24 -26.34
N THR A 726 19.42 14.34 -26.50
CA THR A 726 20.30 13.95 -25.40
C THR A 726 21.16 15.12 -24.95
N LEU A 727 21.74 15.88 -25.90
CA LEU A 727 22.50 17.08 -25.59
C LEU A 727 21.62 18.17 -24.97
N LYS A 728 20.44 18.44 -25.53
CA LYS A 728 19.47 19.42 -25.00
C LYS A 728 19.06 19.10 -23.56
N LEU A 729 18.82 17.82 -23.25
CA LEU A 729 18.48 17.38 -21.89
C LEU A 729 19.68 17.48 -20.93
N LEU A 730 20.89 17.18 -21.40
CA LEU A 730 22.11 17.41 -20.60
C LEU A 730 22.32 18.90 -20.32
N GLU A 731 22.21 19.77 -21.32
CA GLU A 731 22.33 21.23 -21.17
C GLU A 731 21.33 21.78 -20.16
N ARG A 732 20.08 21.29 -20.21
CA ARG A 732 18.99 21.76 -19.34
C ARG A 732 19.10 21.23 -17.91
N ASN A 733 19.42 19.95 -17.75
CA ASN A 733 19.24 19.23 -16.48
C ASN A 733 20.56 19.01 -15.72
N ALA A 734 21.71 19.25 -16.35
CA ALA A 734 23.00 19.19 -15.67
C ALA A 734 23.22 20.39 -14.74
N TYR A 735 23.91 20.16 -13.65
CA TYR A 735 24.31 21.19 -12.69
C TYR A 735 25.71 20.90 -12.14
N LYS A 736 26.38 21.93 -11.60
CA LYS A 736 27.70 21.75 -10.99
C LYS A 736 27.58 21.46 -9.49
N VAL A 737 28.24 20.39 -9.03
CA VAL A 737 28.41 20.05 -7.61
C VAL A 737 29.90 19.97 -7.32
N ALA A 738 30.38 20.80 -6.39
CA ALA A 738 31.81 20.89 -6.07
C ALA A 738 32.72 21.06 -7.31
N GLY A 739 32.25 21.82 -8.32
CA GLY A 739 33.00 22.12 -9.54
C GLY A 739 32.91 21.07 -10.65
N VAL A 740 32.30 19.91 -10.40
CA VAL A 740 32.10 18.83 -11.39
C VAL A 740 30.68 18.88 -11.92
N ASN A 741 30.46 18.60 -13.21
CA ASN A 741 29.11 18.52 -13.74
C ASN A 741 28.45 17.22 -13.27
N GLN A 742 27.16 17.29 -12.98
CA GLN A 742 26.37 16.16 -12.51
C GLN A 742 24.95 16.22 -13.11
N VAL A 743 24.40 15.05 -13.41
CA VAL A 743 23.00 14.89 -13.86
C VAL A 743 22.44 13.56 -13.34
N ASP A 744 21.12 13.48 -13.15
CA ASP A 744 20.45 12.18 -13.04
C ASP A 744 20.26 11.60 -14.45
N ILE A 745 21.13 10.68 -14.85
CA ILE A 745 21.16 10.17 -16.22
C ILE A 745 19.90 9.39 -16.57
N VAL A 746 19.26 8.76 -15.58
CA VAL A 746 18.06 7.94 -15.79
C VAL A 746 16.84 8.82 -15.91
N ARG A 747 16.55 9.57 -14.84
CA ARG A 747 15.31 10.34 -14.70
C ARG A 747 15.24 11.51 -15.66
N ASP A 748 16.36 12.22 -15.86
CA ASP A 748 16.37 13.52 -16.52
C ASP A 748 16.87 13.48 -17.97
N VAL A 749 17.42 12.34 -18.42
CA VAL A 749 17.98 12.19 -19.78
C VAL A 749 17.47 10.93 -20.46
N ALA A 750 17.80 9.74 -19.93
CA ALA A 750 17.52 8.44 -20.57
C ALA A 750 16.03 8.26 -20.86
N VAL A 751 15.20 8.50 -19.85
CA VAL A 751 13.75 8.37 -19.93
C VAL A 751 13.14 9.49 -20.74
N LEU A 752 13.53 10.75 -20.49
CA LEU A 752 12.92 11.91 -21.15
C LEU A 752 13.18 11.93 -22.66
N ALA A 753 14.35 11.47 -23.11
CA ALA A 753 14.61 11.31 -24.54
C ALA A 753 13.56 10.42 -25.22
N GLN A 754 13.12 9.35 -24.55
CA GLN A 754 12.07 8.45 -25.07
C GLN A 754 10.69 9.09 -25.00
N VAL A 755 10.41 9.89 -23.98
CA VAL A 755 9.14 10.63 -23.86
C VAL A 755 8.99 11.62 -25.02
N HIS A 756 10.03 12.40 -25.30
CA HIS A 756 10.04 13.33 -26.44
C HIS A 756 9.89 12.59 -27.77
N PHE A 757 10.62 11.49 -27.94
CA PHE A 757 10.48 10.67 -29.15
C PHE A 757 9.04 10.17 -29.32
N CYS A 758 8.48 9.57 -28.27
CA CYS A 758 7.12 9.03 -28.26
C CYS A 758 6.07 10.11 -28.53
N ALA A 759 6.19 11.27 -27.87
CA ALA A 759 5.29 12.39 -28.05
C ALA A 759 5.34 12.94 -29.49
N ASN A 760 6.54 13.05 -30.07
CA ASN A 760 6.71 13.52 -31.44
C ASN A 760 6.17 12.53 -32.47
N ILE A 761 6.40 11.21 -32.30
CA ILE A 761 5.92 10.23 -33.29
C ILE A 761 4.41 10.00 -33.22
N PHE A 762 3.80 10.06 -32.03
CA PHE A 762 2.37 9.80 -31.84
C PHE A 762 1.54 11.07 -31.69
N SER A 763 2.16 12.25 -31.75
CA SER A 763 1.53 13.55 -31.51
C SER A 763 0.79 13.60 -30.16
N LEU A 764 1.46 13.16 -29.10
CA LEU A 764 0.92 13.23 -27.74
C LEU A 764 1.12 14.65 -27.17
N SER A 765 0.19 15.11 -26.33
CA SER A 765 0.20 16.47 -25.79
C SER A 765 1.24 16.67 -24.69
N LEU A 766 2.49 16.88 -25.11
CA LEU A 766 3.62 17.16 -24.23
C LEU A 766 3.82 18.68 -24.07
N LYS A 767 3.96 19.11 -22.81
CA LYS A 767 4.23 20.50 -22.43
C LYS A 767 5.73 20.74 -22.45
N THR A 768 6.17 21.65 -23.32
CA THR A 768 7.57 22.05 -23.49
C THR A 768 7.65 23.58 -23.60
N GLU A 769 8.85 24.15 -23.60
CA GLU A 769 9.04 25.59 -23.91
C GLU A 769 8.52 25.95 -25.31
N SER A 770 8.71 25.03 -26.27
CA SER A 770 8.21 25.17 -27.65
C SER A 770 6.69 24.92 -27.77
N ASN A 771 6.08 24.21 -26.82
CA ASN A 771 4.65 23.93 -26.75
C ASN A 771 4.08 24.20 -25.34
N PRO A 772 3.93 25.47 -24.92
CA PRO A 772 3.50 25.81 -23.55
C PRO A 772 2.03 25.44 -23.27
N ARG A 773 1.25 25.12 -24.30
CA ARG A 773 -0.16 24.68 -24.22
C ARG A 773 -0.31 23.15 -24.13
N GLY A 774 0.80 22.39 -24.09
CA GLY A 774 0.75 20.95 -23.83
C GLY A 774 0.10 20.65 -22.48
N VAL A 775 -0.53 19.47 -22.37
CA VAL A 775 -1.28 19.07 -21.18
C VAL A 775 -0.36 18.44 -20.13
N PHE A 776 0.50 17.50 -20.52
CA PHE A 776 1.34 16.76 -19.59
C PHE A 776 2.77 17.30 -19.58
N SER A 777 3.36 17.44 -18.40
CA SER A 777 4.81 17.57 -18.30
C SER A 777 5.51 16.27 -18.76
N GLU A 778 6.82 16.36 -19.00
CA GLU A 778 7.63 15.20 -19.39
C GLU A 778 7.55 14.04 -18.38
N GLN A 779 7.57 14.36 -17.08
CA GLN A 779 7.50 13.37 -16.02
C GLN A 779 6.09 12.76 -15.88
N GLU A 780 5.03 13.57 -15.99
CA GLU A 780 3.66 13.06 -15.95
C GLU A 780 3.39 12.11 -17.13
N LEU A 781 3.80 12.47 -18.34
CA LEU A 781 3.63 11.60 -19.51
C LEU A 781 4.45 10.31 -19.36
N TYR A 782 5.67 10.38 -18.83
CA TYR A 782 6.45 9.17 -18.49
C TYR A 782 5.70 8.27 -17.51
N GLN A 783 5.23 8.82 -16.38
CA GLN A 783 4.55 8.05 -15.35
C GLN A 783 3.31 7.35 -15.90
N ILE A 784 2.50 8.03 -16.73
CA ILE A 784 1.33 7.44 -17.39
C ILE A 784 1.75 6.26 -18.28
N LEU A 785 2.72 6.47 -19.18
CA LEU A 785 3.15 5.42 -20.12
C LEU A 785 3.86 4.26 -19.42
N ALA A 786 4.66 4.53 -18.39
CA ALA A 786 5.31 3.52 -17.58
C ALA A 786 4.31 2.69 -16.77
N LEU A 787 3.25 3.31 -16.24
CA LEU A 787 2.19 2.61 -15.53
C LEU A 787 1.37 1.71 -16.46
N ILE A 788 1.04 2.19 -17.66
CA ILE A 788 0.41 1.37 -18.71
C ILE A 788 1.31 0.17 -19.03
N PHE A 789 2.59 0.40 -19.29
CA PHE A 789 3.54 -0.66 -19.59
C PHE A 789 3.67 -1.69 -18.44
N ALA A 790 3.81 -1.22 -17.20
CA ALA A 790 3.89 -2.08 -16.02
C ALA A 790 2.60 -2.89 -15.84
N SER A 791 1.42 -2.31 -16.03
CA SER A 791 0.18 -3.09 -15.92
C SER A 791 0.07 -4.20 -16.98
N ILE A 792 0.68 -4.04 -18.16
CA ILE A 792 0.63 -5.01 -19.27
C ILE A 792 1.71 -6.09 -19.12
N PHE A 793 2.97 -5.69 -18.88
CA PHE A 793 4.14 -6.56 -18.92
C PHE A 793 4.78 -6.83 -17.53
N TYR A 794 4.57 -5.90 -16.60
CA TYR A 794 4.95 -5.82 -15.17
C TYR A 794 4.10 -6.57 -14.12
N ASP A 795 3.06 -7.29 -14.56
CA ASP A 795 1.95 -7.89 -13.79
C ASP A 795 2.26 -8.97 -12.73
N VAL A 796 3.25 -8.81 -11.84
CA VAL A 796 3.83 -9.97 -11.10
C VAL A 796 3.48 -10.09 -9.62
N ASP A 797 3.02 -9.02 -8.96
CA ASP A 797 2.62 -9.05 -7.55
C ASP A 797 1.10 -8.96 -7.44
N VAL A 798 0.46 -10.10 -7.17
CA VAL A 798 -1.01 -10.18 -7.06
C VAL A 798 -1.59 -9.20 -6.04
N SER A 799 -0.85 -8.88 -4.98
CA SER A 799 -1.29 -7.91 -3.96
C SER A 799 -1.26 -6.46 -4.42
N LYS A 800 -0.60 -6.15 -5.55
CA LYS A 800 -0.56 -4.82 -6.16
C LYS A 800 -1.31 -4.76 -7.50
N SER A 801 -1.58 -5.93 -8.10
CA SER A 801 -2.20 -6.08 -9.42
C SER A 801 -3.48 -5.27 -9.58
N PHE A 802 -4.38 -5.31 -8.60
CA PHE A 802 -5.65 -4.56 -8.66
C PHE A 802 -5.43 -3.05 -8.75
N GLN A 803 -4.68 -2.47 -7.81
CA GLN A 803 -4.35 -1.05 -7.78
C GLN A 803 -3.64 -0.62 -9.07
N LEU A 804 -2.64 -1.40 -9.49
CA LEU A 804 -1.90 -1.17 -10.72
C LEU A 804 -2.82 -1.12 -11.94
N CYS A 805 -3.70 -2.11 -12.10
CA CYS A 805 -4.61 -2.19 -13.25
C CYS A 805 -5.66 -1.07 -13.23
N GLN A 806 -6.27 -0.76 -12.09
CA GLN A 806 -7.28 0.30 -12.00
C GLN A 806 -6.68 1.68 -12.26
N THR A 807 -5.51 1.96 -11.67
CA THR A 807 -4.81 3.23 -11.88
C THR A 807 -4.36 3.36 -13.33
N ALA A 808 -3.78 2.29 -13.91
CA ALA A 808 -3.38 2.24 -15.31
C ALA A 808 -4.56 2.48 -16.26
N ARG A 809 -5.73 1.87 -15.99
CA ARG A 809 -6.94 2.07 -16.79
C ARG A 809 -7.38 3.53 -16.74
N ASN A 810 -7.46 4.13 -15.55
CA ASN A 810 -7.89 5.52 -15.41
C ASN A 810 -6.99 6.49 -16.20
N VAL A 811 -5.67 6.35 -16.09
CA VAL A 811 -4.75 7.24 -16.82
C VAL A 811 -4.72 6.94 -18.33
N ALA A 812 -4.87 5.67 -18.73
CA ALA A 812 -5.00 5.30 -20.14
C ALA A 812 -6.25 5.91 -20.76
N GLN A 813 -7.37 5.95 -20.02
CA GLN A 813 -8.60 6.56 -20.50
C GLN A 813 -8.45 8.08 -20.70
N GLN A 814 -7.82 8.78 -19.75
CA GLN A 814 -7.56 10.22 -19.86
C GLN A 814 -6.63 10.55 -21.04
N LEU A 815 -5.52 9.81 -21.18
CA LEU A 815 -4.60 9.99 -22.31
C LEU A 815 -5.30 9.68 -23.66
N GLY A 816 -6.17 8.67 -23.68
CA GLY A 816 -6.89 8.27 -24.88
C GLY A 816 -7.90 9.30 -25.37
N GLU A 817 -8.68 9.92 -24.48
CA GLU A 817 -9.62 10.98 -24.87
C GLU A 817 -8.90 12.23 -25.41
N LEU A 818 -7.75 12.60 -24.83
CA LEU A 818 -6.92 13.69 -25.34
C LEU A 818 -6.31 13.37 -26.71
N THR A 819 -5.82 12.13 -26.87
CA THR A 819 -5.27 11.66 -28.15
C THR A 819 -6.37 11.61 -29.22
N LEU A 820 -7.58 11.20 -28.85
CA LEU A 820 -8.74 11.19 -29.73
C LEU A 820 -9.09 12.58 -30.24
N ALA A 821 -9.14 13.58 -29.36
CA ALA A 821 -9.38 14.96 -29.76
C ALA A 821 -8.32 15.47 -30.76
N ASN A 822 -7.05 15.10 -30.58
CA ASN A 822 -5.98 15.46 -31.50
C ASN A 822 -6.12 14.76 -32.87
N VAL A 823 -6.39 13.46 -32.88
CA VAL A 823 -6.59 12.70 -34.14
C VAL A 823 -7.82 13.21 -34.90
N GLU A 824 -8.92 13.55 -34.22
CA GLU A 824 -10.09 14.16 -34.86
C GLU A 824 -9.78 15.53 -35.47
N LEU A 825 -8.93 16.33 -34.84
CA LEU A 825 -8.48 17.62 -35.37
C LEU A 825 -7.67 17.42 -36.66
N VAL A 826 -6.71 16.50 -36.66
CA VAL A 826 -5.91 16.16 -37.86
C VAL A 826 -6.80 15.64 -38.98
N ALA A 827 -7.75 14.75 -38.67
CA ALA A 827 -8.69 14.19 -39.67
C ALA A 827 -9.59 15.26 -40.33
N LYS A 828 -10.00 16.30 -39.58
CA LYS A 828 -10.86 17.38 -40.09
C LYS A 828 -10.09 18.45 -40.87
N THR A 829 -8.83 18.70 -40.50
CA THR A 829 -8.05 19.83 -41.03
C THR A 829 -7.07 19.42 -42.14
N GLY A 830 -6.67 18.15 -42.21
CA GLY A 830 -5.63 17.69 -43.14
C GLY A 830 -4.24 18.27 -42.82
N PHE A 831 -3.29 18.13 -43.74
CA PHE A 831 -1.94 18.70 -43.59
C PHE A 831 -1.93 20.21 -43.86
N ILE A 832 -2.23 21.05 -42.85
CA ILE A 832 -2.11 22.52 -42.97
C ILE A 832 -0.78 22.98 -42.35
N SER A 833 0.17 23.32 -43.23
CA SER A 833 1.49 23.90 -42.92
C SER A 833 1.42 25.13 -41.99
N ASP A 834 0.41 26.00 -42.12
CA ASP A 834 0.31 27.27 -41.37
C ASP A 834 -0.11 27.13 -39.89
N LEU A 835 -0.83 26.05 -39.52
CA LEU A 835 -1.23 25.83 -38.12
C LEU A 835 -0.11 25.13 -37.33
N VAL A 836 0.60 24.20 -37.98
CA VAL A 836 1.80 23.52 -37.46
C VAL A 836 2.94 24.53 -37.22
N ASN A 837 3.14 25.48 -38.14
CA ASN A 837 4.13 26.57 -38.00
C ASN A 837 3.85 27.55 -36.83
N ARG A 838 2.63 27.58 -36.28
CA ARG A 838 2.25 28.41 -35.13
C ARG A 838 2.29 27.67 -33.79
N LEU A 839 2.29 26.34 -33.79
CA LEU A 839 2.32 25.51 -32.59
C LEU A 839 3.71 24.93 -32.32
N HIS A 840 4.51 24.62 -33.34
CA HIS A 840 5.80 23.92 -33.22
C HIS A 840 6.86 24.58 -34.12
N ARG A 841 7.57 25.60 -33.61
CA ARG A 841 8.79 26.07 -34.29
C ARG A 841 9.99 25.26 -33.80
N HIS A 842 10.57 24.50 -34.73
CA HIS A 842 11.88 23.82 -34.73
C HIS A 842 12.06 22.61 -33.79
N GLU A 843 11.35 21.52 -34.06
CA GLU A 843 11.84 20.17 -33.70
C GLU A 843 11.80 19.26 -34.95
N ILE A 844 12.89 18.53 -35.22
CA ILE A 844 13.14 17.75 -36.45
C ILE A 844 12.03 16.69 -36.71
N LEU A 845 11.33 16.24 -35.66
CA LEU A 845 10.31 15.19 -35.74
C LEU A 845 8.87 15.68 -35.46
N SER A 846 8.61 16.95 -35.16
CA SER A 846 7.25 17.35 -34.74
C SER A 846 6.22 17.28 -35.89
N GLU A 847 6.65 17.47 -37.14
CA GLU A 847 5.82 17.22 -38.33
C GLU A 847 5.51 15.73 -38.52
N TYR A 848 6.36 14.84 -38.00
CA TYR A 848 6.23 13.40 -38.17
C TYR A 848 4.95 12.86 -37.54
N GLY A 849 4.56 13.31 -36.34
CA GLY A 849 3.39 12.80 -35.63
C GLY A 849 2.08 13.06 -36.38
N VAL A 850 1.91 14.25 -36.93
CA VAL A 850 0.74 14.60 -37.77
C VAL A 850 0.70 13.71 -39.01
N HIS A 851 1.85 13.51 -39.67
CA HIS A 851 1.92 12.61 -40.82
C HIS A 851 1.72 11.14 -40.47
N MET A 852 2.14 10.69 -39.29
CA MET A 852 1.88 9.33 -38.80
C MET A 852 0.38 9.11 -38.61
N ILE A 853 -0.31 10.06 -37.97
CA ILE A 853 -1.77 10.02 -37.84
C ILE A 853 -2.43 9.96 -39.22
N GLN A 854 -1.99 10.81 -40.17
CA GLN A 854 -2.53 10.78 -41.53
C GLN A 854 -2.33 9.42 -42.21
N ARG A 855 -1.13 8.83 -42.16
CA ARG A 855 -0.86 7.50 -42.75
C ARG A 855 -1.71 6.40 -42.12
N LEU A 856 -1.99 6.49 -40.82
CA LEU A 856 -2.90 5.56 -40.14
C LEU A 856 -4.36 5.76 -40.60
N LEU A 857 -4.79 6.99 -40.82
CA LEU A 857 -6.13 7.30 -41.38
C LEU A 857 -6.26 6.84 -42.84
N ASP A 858 -5.20 6.96 -43.64
CA ASP A 858 -5.14 6.50 -45.04
C ASP A 858 -5.30 4.96 -45.14
N SER A 859 -5.08 4.24 -44.03
CA SER A 859 -5.34 2.79 -43.91
C SER A 859 -6.82 2.45 -43.73
N GLN A 860 -7.74 3.43 -43.84
CA GLN A 860 -9.20 3.26 -43.74
C GLN A 860 -9.70 2.76 -42.37
N LEU A 861 -8.88 2.90 -41.32
CA LEU A 861 -9.29 2.57 -39.96
C LEU A 861 -10.22 3.65 -39.40
N PRO A 862 -11.28 3.29 -38.64
CA PRO A 862 -12.05 4.27 -37.90
C PRO A 862 -11.17 5.06 -36.93
N ILE A 863 -11.43 6.36 -36.75
CA ILE A 863 -10.64 7.26 -35.90
C ILE A 863 -10.40 6.68 -34.49
N LYS A 864 -11.44 6.12 -33.86
CA LYS A 864 -11.29 5.49 -32.54
C LYS A 864 -10.37 4.26 -32.56
N ASP A 865 -10.34 3.48 -33.65
CA ASP A 865 -9.42 2.35 -33.78
C ASP A 865 -7.97 2.80 -34.00
N VAL A 866 -7.76 3.94 -34.68
CA VAL A 866 -6.43 4.57 -34.79
C VAL A 866 -5.89 4.91 -33.39
N VAL A 867 -6.73 5.46 -32.51
CA VAL A 867 -6.33 5.87 -31.16
C VAL A 867 -6.18 4.66 -30.23
N TRP A 868 -7.29 3.95 -29.99
CA TRP A 868 -7.40 2.97 -28.90
C TRP A 868 -6.81 1.60 -29.25
N SER A 869 -6.76 1.23 -30.53
CA SER A 869 -6.20 -0.07 -30.96
C SER A 869 -4.80 0.01 -31.55
N ASN A 870 -4.25 1.22 -31.79
CA ASN A 870 -2.95 1.36 -32.44
C ASN A 870 -2.03 2.35 -31.71
N ILE A 871 -2.38 3.63 -31.60
CA ILE A 871 -1.51 4.65 -31.02
C ILE A 871 -1.25 4.39 -29.52
N LEU A 872 -2.29 4.27 -28.69
CA LEU A 872 -2.11 4.15 -27.24
C LEU A 872 -1.34 2.88 -26.82
N PRO A 873 -1.67 1.68 -27.31
CA PRO A 873 -0.89 0.48 -26.97
C PRO A 873 0.57 0.57 -27.45
N ALA A 874 0.82 1.17 -28.61
CA ALA A 874 2.18 1.34 -29.13
C ALA A 874 2.99 2.37 -28.31
N ALA A 875 2.38 3.49 -27.93
CA ALA A 875 3.00 4.49 -27.05
C ALA A 875 3.32 3.90 -25.67
N GLY A 876 2.37 3.17 -25.08
CA GLY A 876 2.56 2.45 -23.82
C GLY A 876 3.71 1.44 -23.87
N ALA A 877 3.88 0.74 -25.00
CA ALA A 877 4.96 -0.25 -25.18
C ALA A 877 6.38 0.35 -25.33
N LEU A 878 6.49 1.66 -25.61
CA LEU A 878 7.74 2.27 -26.10
C LEU A 878 8.64 2.80 -24.98
N VAL A 879 8.13 3.74 -24.18
CA VAL A 879 8.95 4.64 -23.36
C VAL A 879 9.69 3.90 -22.25
N ALA A 880 8.96 3.09 -21.47
CA ALA A 880 9.53 2.37 -20.33
C ALA A 880 10.62 1.38 -20.77
N ASN A 881 10.37 0.63 -21.85
CA ASN A 881 11.29 -0.41 -22.32
C ASN A 881 12.61 0.16 -22.85
N GLN A 882 12.56 1.24 -23.63
CA GLN A 882 13.79 1.87 -24.15
C GLN A 882 14.57 2.59 -23.05
N GLY A 883 13.86 3.30 -22.16
CA GLY A 883 14.46 3.98 -21.01
C GLY A 883 15.18 3.00 -20.09
N GLN A 884 14.57 1.85 -19.76
CA GLN A 884 15.22 0.83 -18.94
C GLN A 884 16.46 0.24 -19.61
N LEU A 885 16.39 -0.07 -20.91
CA LEU A 885 17.46 -0.79 -21.60
C LEU A 885 18.72 0.08 -21.71
N PHE A 886 18.54 1.37 -22.02
CA PHE A 886 19.65 2.33 -22.01
C PHE A 886 20.23 2.50 -20.60
N SER A 887 19.37 2.65 -19.59
CA SER A 887 19.78 2.81 -18.19
C SER A 887 20.58 1.61 -17.67
N GLN A 888 20.17 0.39 -18.04
CA GLN A 888 20.87 -0.85 -17.73
C GLN A 888 22.22 -0.96 -18.46
N CYS A 889 22.26 -0.57 -19.73
CA CYS A 889 23.48 -0.56 -20.53
C CYS A 889 24.51 0.42 -19.97
N ILE A 890 24.10 1.64 -19.62
CA ILE A 890 25.02 2.63 -19.06
C ILE A 890 25.44 2.26 -17.62
N ASP A 891 24.57 1.67 -16.81
CA ASP A 891 24.94 1.12 -15.49
C ASP A 891 26.04 0.05 -15.63
N TYR A 892 25.95 -0.84 -16.63
CA TYR A 892 27.02 -1.79 -16.93
C TYR A 892 28.34 -1.08 -17.22
N TYR A 893 28.37 -0.17 -18.19
CA TYR A 893 29.62 0.46 -18.63
C TYR A 893 30.24 1.41 -17.59
N LEU A 894 29.44 1.94 -16.67
CA LEU A 894 29.92 2.73 -15.53
C LEU A 894 30.33 1.88 -14.32
N SER A 895 30.27 0.55 -14.41
CA SER A 895 30.77 -0.34 -13.36
C SER A 895 32.27 -0.59 -13.49
N GLU A 896 32.91 -0.99 -12.38
CA GLU A 896 34.35 -1.29 -12.36
C GLU A 896 34.71 -2.45 -13.32
N GLU A 897 33.84 -3.46 -13.45
CA GLU A 897 34.07 -4.62 -14.33
C GLU A 897 34.10 -4.26 -15.82
N ALA A 898 33.45 -3.16 -16.23
CA ALA A 898 33.38 -2.73 -17.62
C ALA A 898 34.27 -1.51 -17.92
N ALA A 899 35.10 -1.05 -16.98
CA ALA A 899 35.88 0.19 -17.10
C ALA A 899 36.74 0.24 -18.37
N LYS A 900 37.35 -0.88 -18.78
CA LYS A 900 38.14 -0.97 -20.03
C LYS A 900 37.31 -0.71 -21.28
N HIS A 901 36.03 -1.08 -21.27
CA HIS A 901 35.12 -0.89 -22.40
C HIS A 901 34.62 0.56 -22.45
N LEU A 902 34.42 1.20 -21.30
CA LEU A 902 34.05 2.61 -21.25
C LEU A 902 35.13 3.49 -21.92
N VAL A 903 36.41 3.24 -21.66
CA VAL A 903 37.52 3.97 -22.31
C VAL A 903 37.45 3.85 -23.84
N GLU A 904 37.16 2.65 -24.33
CA GLU A 904 37.05 2.40 -25.78
C GLU A 904 35.79 3.02 -26.39
N ILE A 905 34.66 2.98 -25.68
CA ILE A 905 33.43 3.71 -26.07
C ILE A 905 33.71 5.22 -26.16
N GLN A 906 34.45 5.79 -25.21
CA GLN A 906 34.83 7.22 -25.25
C GLN A 906 35.75 7.54 -26.43
N ARG A 907 36.66 6.62 -26.80
CA ARG A 907 37.50 6.76 -27.99
C ARG A 907 36.63 6.80 -29.24
N LEU A 908 35.84 5.75 -29.49
CA LEU A 908 34.96 5.61 -30.66
C LEU A 908 33.97 6.77 -30.79
N ALA A 909 33.40 7.22 -29.67
CA ALA A 909 32.44 8.33 -29.66
C ALA A 909 33.02 9.66 -30.17
N ARG A 910 34.35 9.83 -30.11
CA ARG A 910 35.07 11.00 -30.61
C ARG A 910 35.55 10.87 -32.06
N GLU A 911 35.61 9.65 -32.61
CA GLU A 911 36.04 9.43 -33.99
C GLU A 911 34.98 9.82 -35.02
N ASP A 912 33.71 9.68 -34.66
CA ASP A 912 32.56 10.16 -35.45
C ASP A 912 32.51 9.60 -36.89
N THR A 913 32.97 8.35 -37.09
CA THR A 913 32.92 7.64 -38.38
C THR A 913 31.81 6.59 -38.42
N PRO A 914 31.35 6.15 -39.62
CA PRO A 914 30.38 5.06 -39.75
C PRO A 914 30.84 3.74 -39.10
N GLU A 915 32.13 3.42 -39.16
CA GLU A 915 32.70 2.22 -38.54
C GLU A 915 32.66 2.30 -37.01
N ALA A 916 32.94 3.49 -36.45
CA ALA A 916 32.83 3.73 -35.02
C ALA A 916 31.37 3.62 -34.55
N ASP A 917 30.43 4.15 -35.34
CA ASP A 917 28.99 4.01 -35.08
C ASP A 917 28.55 2.53 -35.06
N GLU A 918 29.03 1.71 -36.00
CA GLU A 918 28.71 0.27 -36.02
C GLU A 918 29.24 -0.44 -34.76
N LEU A 919 30.48 -0.13 -34.35
CA LEU A 919 31.06 -0.70 -33.12
C LEU A 919 30.29 -0.24 -31.87
N LEU A 920 29.83 1.02 -31.82
CA LEU A 920 29.01 1.53 -30.72
C LEU A 920 27.64 0.84 -30.65
N VAL A 921 27.03 0.50 -31.79
CA VAL A 921 25.82 -0.36 -31.81
C VAL A 921 26.14 -1.73 -31.19
N ARG A 922 27.25 -2.37 -31.55
CA ARG A 922 27.66 -3.66 -30.98
C ARG A 922 27.94 -3.57 -29.47
N TYR A 923 28.59 -2.50 -29.01
CA TYR A 923 28.75 -2.23 -27.58
C TYR A 923 27.39 -2.06 -26.88
N PHE A 924 26.47 -1.30 -27.47
CA PHE A 924 25.14 -1.15 -26.90
C PHE A 924 24.44 -2.51 -26.75
N MET A 925 24.48 -3.36 -27.78
CA MET A 925 23.85 -4.69 -27.75
C MET A 925 24.46 -5.62 -26.70
N GLU A 926 25.78 -5.62 -26.51
CA GLU A 926 26.44 -6.40 -25.45
C GLU A 926 26.12 -5.88 -24.05
N GLY A 927 26.13 -4.55 -23.84
CA GLY A 927 25.79 -3.95 -22.55
C GLY A 927 24.32 -4.21 -22.18
N ALA A 928 23.43 -4.09 -23.16
CA ALA A 928 22.03 -4.48 -23.04
C ALA A 928 21.90 -5.97 -22.67
N ARG A 929 22.55 -6.88 -23.40
CA ARG A 929 22.52 -8.33 -23.12
C ARG A 929 22.96 -8.65 -21.69
N LEU A 930 24.01 -8.00 -21.19
CA LEU A 930 24.58 -8.28 -19.87
C LEU A 930 23.76 -7.73 -18.69
N ARG A 931 22.90 -6.73 -18.90
CA ARG A 931 22.12 -6.11 -17.81
C ARG A 931 20.61 -6.04 -18.02
N CYS A 932 20.09 -6.40 -19.19
CA CYS A 932 18.66 -6.36 -19.47
C CYS A 932 17.87 -7.25 -18.50
N SER A 933 16.57 -6.94 -18.33
CA SER A 933 15.66 -7.69 -17.45
C SER A 933 14.37 -7.97 -18.20
N VAL A 934 14.47 -8.86 -19.19
CA VAL A 934 13.39 -9.18 -20.12
C VAL A 934 12.91 -10.62 -19.90
N ALA A 935 11.60 -10.75 -19.69
CA ALA A 935 10.90 -12.00 -19.53
C ALA A 935 9.64 -11.98 -20.38
N LEU A 936 9.41 -13.08 -21.11
CA LEU A 936 8.28 -13.18 -22.04
C LEU A 936 7.38 -14.35 -21.62
N PRO A 937 6.33 -14.09 -20.81
CA PRO A 937 5.41 -15.12 -20.39
C PRO A 937 4.56 -15.65 -21.56
N ARG A 938 4.23 -16.95 -21.52
CA ARG A 938 3.37 -17.64 -22.49
C ARG A 938 2.44 -18.64 -21.80
N PHE A 939 1.24 -18.82 -22.34
CA PHE A 939 0.37 -19.96 -22.00
C PHE A 939 0.60 -21.10 -22.98
N VAL A 940 0.76 -22.29 -22.43
CA VAL A 940 0.84 -23.55 -23.19
C VAL A 940 -0.57 -23.97 -23.61
N THR A 941 -0.81 -24.20 -24.91
CA THR A 941 -2.15 -24.53 -25.41
C THR A 941 -2.45 -26.02 -25.44
N LYS A 942 -1.41 -26.85 -25.57
CA LYS A 942 -1.49 -28.31 -25.65
C LYS A 942 -0.30 -28.96 -24.93
N PRO A 943 -0.45 -30.17 -24.35
CA PRO A 943 0.66 -30.86 -23.71
C PRO A 943 1.84 -31.00 -24.68
N THR A 944 3.02 -30.55 -24.25
CA THR A 944 4.21 -30.43 -25.11
C THR A 944 5.46 -30.75 -24.29
N VAL A 945 6.52 -31.27 -24.93
CA VAL A 945 7.83 -31.44 -24.31
C VAL A 945 8.82 -30.50 -24.98
N VAL A 946 9.54 -29.72 -24.19
CA VAL A 946 10.61 -28.84 -24.66
C VAL A 946 11.94 -29.30 -24.07
N GLU A 947 13.02 -29.16 -24.82
CA GLU A 947 14.37 -29.42 -24.34
C GLU A 947 14.96 -28.10 -23.87
N ASP A 948 15.25 -27.97 -22.58
CA ASP A 948 15.80 -26.78 -21.96
C ASP A 948 17.07 -27.12 -21.17
N ASN A 949 18.20 -26.49 -21.53
CA ASN A 949 19.52 -26.79 -20.94
C ASN A 949 19.89 -28.30 -20.97
N GLY A 950 19.46 -29.02 -22.00
CA GLY A 950 19.69 -30.47 -22.14
C GLY A 950 18.75 -31.36 -21.34
N GLU A 951 17.79 -30.78 -20.60
CA GLU A 951 16.76 -31.52 -19.88
C GLU A 951 15.41 -31.48 -20.62
N LYS A 952 14.67 -32.59 -20.59
CA LYS A 952 13.31 -32.64 -21.17
C LYS A 952 12.29 -32.15 -20.17
N VAL A 953 11.74 -30.98 -20.42
CA VAL A 953 10.70 -30.34 -19.62
C VAL A 953 9.33 -30.66 -20.21
N THR A 954 8.47 -31.31 -19.42
CA THR A 954 7.10 -31.63 -19.83
C THR A 954 6.13 -30.52 -19.39
N LEU A 955 5.44 -29.92 -20.35
CA LEU A 955 4.52 -28.81 -20.14
C LEU A 955 3.06 -29.27 -20.33
N LYS A 956 2.18 -28.79 -19.46
CA LYS A 956 0.73 -29.10 -19.51
C LYS A 956 -0.04 -27.99 -20.22
N ALA A 957 -1.15 -28.33 -20.87
CA ALA A 957 -2.07 -27.30 -21.39
C ALA A 957 -2.59 -26.39 -20.25
N GLY A 958 -2.70 -25.10 -20.53
CA GLY A 958 -3.06 -24.06 -19.56
C GLY A 958 -1.92 -23.62 -18.64
N GLN A 959 -0.75 -24.27 -18.68
CA GLN A 959 0.39 -23.89 -17.85
C GLN A 959 1.01 -22.58 -18.34
N GLU A 960 1.35 -21.69 -17.41
CA GLU A 960 2.13 -20.49 -17.69
C GLU A 960 3.63 -20.81 -17.62
N ILE A 961 4.38 -20.35 -18.62
CA ILE A 961 5.83 -20.42 -18.67
C ILE A 961 6.41 -19.03 -18.90
N ILE A 962 7.68 -18.83 -18.54
CA ILE A 962 8.42 -17.60 -18.78
C ILE A 962 9.65 -17.92 -19.62
N CYS A 963 9.71 -17.40 -20.85
CA CYS A 963 10.97 -17.37 -21.60
C CYS A 963 11.88 -16.31 -20.98
N ASN A 964 12.93 -16.78 -20.30
CA ASN A 964 13.84 -15.95 -19.52
C ASN A 964 14.98 -15.45 -20.39
N LEU A 965 14.82 -14.26 -20.98
CA LEU A 965 15.82 -13.73 -21.89
C LEU A 965 17.08 -13.21 -21.18
N VAL A 966 17.01 -13.02 -19.86
CA VAL A 966 18.18 -12.68 -19.03
C VAL A 966 19.16 -13.85 -19.01
N VAL A 967 18.67 -15.07 -18.76
CA VAL A 967 19.51 -16.28 -18.72
C VAL A 967 19.82 -16.78 -20.12
N ALA A 968 18.84 -16.76 -21.04
CA ALA A 968 19.05 -17.17 -22.43
C ALA A 968 20.08 -16.29 -23.16
N GLY A 969 20.13 -14.98 -22.86
CA GLY A 969 21.17 -14.07 -23.35
C GLY A 969 22.58 -14.34 -22.79
N ARG A 970 22.70 -15.28 -21.84
CA ARG A 970 23.96 -15.74 -21.25
C ARG A 970 24.15 -17.25 -21.41
N ASP A 971 23.36 -17.92 -22.24
CA ASP A 971 23.50 -19.34 -22.56
C ASP A 971 24.87 -19.57 -23.25
N PRO A 972 25.80 -20.33 -22.66
CA PRO A 972 27.14 -20.52 -23.21
C PRO A 972 27.15 -21.27 -24.55
N VAL A 973 26.06 -21.97 -24.90
CA VAL A 973 25.93 -22.66 -26.20
C VAL A 973 25.72 -21.65 -27.33
N ALA A 974 24.86 -20.65 -27.12
CA ALA A 974 24.61 -19.58 -28.10
C ALA A 974 25.63 -18.43 -27.97
N PHE A 975 26.09 -18.14 -26.75
CA PHE A 975 27.01 -17.07 -26.43
C PHE A 975 28.29 -17.61 -25.78
N PRO A 976 29.28 -18.14 -26.55
CA PRO A 976 30.58 -18.52 -26.00
C PRO A 976 31.25 -17.36 -25.26
N ASP A 977 31.83 -17.60 -24.08
CA ASP A 977 32.24 -16.56 -23.12
C ASP A 977 31.09 -15.60 -22.75
N PRO A 978 29.98 -16.07 -22.15
CA PRO A 978 28.75 -15.31 -22.04
C PRO A 978 28.85 -14.03 -21.19
N ASP A 979 29.75 -13.99 -20.19
CA ASP A 979 29.91 -12.82 -19.33
C ASP A 979 30.91 -11.78 -19.87
N LYS A 980 31.54 -12.03 -21.03
CA LYS A 980 32.46 -11.07 -21.67
C LYS A 980 31.78 -10.31 -22.79
N VAL A 981 32.10 -9.02 -22.91
CA VAL A 981 31.75 -8.20 -24.08
C VAL A 981 32.52 -8.69 -25.31
N ARG A 982 31.79 -9.11 -26.34
CA ARG A 982 32.33 -9.49 -27.65
C ARG A 982 31.58 -8.79 -28.77
N LEU A 983 32.31 -8.06 -29.61
CA LEU A 983 31.72 -7.28 -30.70
C LEU A 983 31.57 -8.08 -32.00
N ASP A 984 32.20 -9.25 -32.09
CA ASP A 984 32.23 -10.11 -33.29
C ASP A 984 31.09 -11.14 -33.34
N ARG A 985 30.14 -11.09 -32.39
CA ARG A 985 28.98 -11.99 -32.36
C ARG A 985 28.03 -11.72 -33.53
N ASP A 986 27.32 -12.75 -33.94
CA ASP A 986 26.19 -12.61 -34.86
C ASP A 986 25.06 -11.82 -34.16
N MET A 987 24.65 -10.72 -34.81
CA MET A 987 23.59 -9.84 -34.32
C MET A 987 22.22 -10.54 -34.29
N SER A 988 22.05 -11.64 -35.03
CA SER A 988 20.80 -12.43 -35.03
C SER A 988 20.53 -13.14 -33.70
N LEU A 989 21.55 -13.33 -32.86
CA LEU A 989 21.44 -14.05 -31.58
C LEU A 989 20.76 -13.22 -30.48
N TYR A 990 20.74 -11.89 -30.60
CA TYR A 990 20.27 -10.99 -29.55
C TYR A 990 18.74 -10.92 -29.52
N THR A 991 18.13 -11.52 -28.49
CA THR A 991 16.66 -11.65 -28.38
C THR A 991 16.02 -10.68 -27.38
N HIS A 992 16.79 -9.78 -26.75
CA HIS A 992 16.27 -8.87 -25.69
C HIS A 992 15.27 -7.82 -26.19
N PHE A 993 15.06 -7.71 -27.51
CA PHE A 993 13.95 -6.96 -28.12
C PHE A 993 12.72 -7.84 -28.43
N GLY A 994 12.63 -9.04 -27.86
CA GLY A 994 11.68 -10.06 -28.27
C GLY A 994 12.14 -10.80 -29.52
N PHE A 995 11.36 -11.79 -29.96
CA PHE A 995 11.72 -12.62 -31.09
C PHE A 995 10.47 -13.18 -31.78
N GLY A 996 10.58 -13.48 -33.08
CA GLY A 996 9.47 -14.05 -33.86
C GLY A 996 8.30 -13.06 -34.05
N PRO A 997 7.05 -13.55 -34.09
CA PRO A 997 5.87 -12.73 -34.38
C PRO A 997 5.61 -11.57 -33.39
N HIS A 998 6.14 -11.67 -32.17
CA HIS A 998 6.04 -10.64 -31.12
C HIS A 998 7.34 -9.86 -30.91
N GLU A 999 8.30 -9.92 -31.83
CA GLU A 999 9.49 -9.06 -31.81
C GLU A 999 9.09 -7.58 -31.73
N CYS A 1000 9.87 -6.75 -31.05
CA CYS A 1000 9.60 -5.32 -30.92
C CYS A 1000 9.50 -4.66 -32.31
N LEU A 1001 8.45 -3.85 -32.53
CA LEU A 1001 8.27 -3.11 -33.79
C LEU A 1001 9.45 -2.15 -34.07
N GLY A 1002 10.11 -1.68 -33.00
CA GLY A 1002 11.26 -0.79 -33.06
C GLY A 1002 12.61 -1.48 -33.17
N VAL A 1003 12.71 -2.81 -33.35
CA VAL A 1003 13.99 -3.56 -33.29
C VAL A 1003 15.07 -3.02 -34.25
N LYS A 1004 14.69 -2.45 -35.40
CA LYS A 1004 15.64 -1.84 -36.35
C LYS A 1004 16.12 -0.45 -35.94
N MET A 1005 15.32 0.25 -35.13
CA MET A 1005 15.53 1.64 -34.75
C MET A 1005 16.16 1.76 -33.36
N CYS A 1006 15.74 0.94 -32.39
CA CYS A 1006 16.16 1.06 -31.00
C CYS A 1006 17.68 0.91 -30.81
N PRO A 1007 18.37 -0.09 -31.43
CA PRO A 1007 19.83 -0.18 -31.33
C PRO A 1007 20.53 1.08 -31.82
N LEU A 1008 19.98 1.71 -32.88
CA LEU A 1008 20.52 2.94 -33.45
C LEU A 1008 20.30 4.15 -32.56
N ALA A 1009 19.07 4.33 -32.07
CA ALA A 1009 18.70 5.39 -31.13
C ALA A 1009 19.54 5.35 -29.86
N LEU A 1010 19.57 4.19 -29.21
CA LEU A 1010 20.18 4.04 -27.88
C LEU A 1010 21.72 4.00 -27.94
N SER A 1011 22.31 3.48 -29.03
CA SER A 1011 23.75 3.63 -29.25
C SER A 1011 24.16 5.07 -29.58
N THR A 1012 23.28 5.86 -30.21
CA THR A 1012 23.52 7.30 -30.42
C THR A 1012 23.53 8.06 -29.09
N MET A 1013 22.61 7.74 -28.17
CA MET A 1013 22.67 8.26 -26.80
C MET A 1013 23.98 7.84 -26.10
N LEU A 1014 24.40 6.57 -26.25
CA LEU A 1014 25.65 6.07 -25.68
C LEU A 1014 26.86 6.81 -26.24
N LYS A 1015 26.84 7.14 -27.53
CA LYS A 1015 27.85 7.98 -28.20
C LYS A 1015 27.92 9.37 -27.57
N VAL A 1016 26.79 10.03 -27.36
CA VAL A 1016 26.75 11.35 -26.69
C VAL A 1016 27.36 11.27 -25.29
N ILE A 1017 26.99 10.27 -24.49
CA ILE A 1017 27.56 10.07 -23.15
C ILE A 1017 29.05 9.72 -23.20
N GLY A 1018 29.49 8.93 -24.18
CA GLY A 1018 30.90 8.61 -24.41
C GLY A 1018 31.76 9.83 -24.76
N ARG A 1019 31.17 10.90 -25.29
CA ARG A 1019 31.90 12.16 -25.55
C ARG A 1019 32.20 12.94 -24.27
N LEU A 1020 31.47 12.70 -23.18
CA LEU A 1020 31.68 13.39 -21.90
C LEU A 1020 33.07 13.06 -21.33
N GLY A 1021 33.79 14.10 -20.88
CA GLY A 1021 35.12 13.94 -20.30
C GLY A 1021 35.09 13.21 -18.96
N ASN A 1022 35.83 12.11 -18.82
CA ASN A 1022 35.94 11.37 -17.55
C ASN A 1022 34.58 11.03 -16.88
N VAL A 1023 33.62 10.57 -17.69
CA VAL A 1023 32.28 10.20 -17.20
C VAL A 1023 32.36 9.05 -16.19
N ARG A 1024 31.67 9.19 -15.05
CA ARG A 1024 31.71 8.25 -13.92
C ARG A 1024 30.43 8.34 -13.08
N ARG A 1025 30.20 7.38 -12.19
CA ARG A 1025 29.10 7.47 -11.20
C ARG A 1025 29.35 8.61 -10.22
N ALA A 1026 28.28 9.26 -9.76
CA ALA A 1026 28.38 10.15 -8.61
C ALA A 1026 28.79 9.34 -7.35
N PRO A 1027 29.54 9.92 -6.39
CA PRO A 1027 29.93 9.21 -5.18
C PRO A 1027 28.72 8.76 -4.34
N GLY A 1028 28.84 7.58 -3.72
CA GLY A 1028 27.85 7.03 -2.79
C GLY A 1028 26.59 6.49 -3.47
N ALA A 1029 25.54 6.20 -2.69
CA ALA A 1029 24.35 5.49 -3.16
C ALA A 1029 23.62 6.18 -4.32
N GLN A 1030 23.72 7.50 -4.47
CA GLN A 1030 23.08 8.23 -5.57
C GLN A 1030 23.68 7.90 -6.95
N GLY A 1031 24.92 7.39 -7.00
CA GLY A 1031 25.56 6.95 -8.25
C GLY A 1031 25.20 5.53 -8.68
N HIS A 1032 24.33 4.84 -7.94
CA HIS A 1032 23.97 3.46 -8.21
C HIS A 1032 22.46 3.30 -8.37
N LEU A 1033 22.06 2.49 -9.34
CA LEU A 1033 20.69 1.98 -9.39
C LEU A 1033 20.41 1.17 -8.13
N LYS A 1034 19.27 1.43 -7.46
CA LYS A 1034 18.79 0.55 -6.40
C LYS A 1034 18.20 -0.72 -7.01
N ARG A 1035 19.09 -1.64 -7.41
CA ARG A 1035 18.80 -2.92 -8.05
C ARG A 1035 18.69 -4.03 -7.00
N LEU A 1036 17.72 -4.92 -7.17
CA LEU A 1036 17.48 -6.12 -6.37
C LEU A 1036 17.36 -7.33 -7.31
N ASP A 1037 17.77 -8.51 -6.86
CA ASP A 1037 17.60 -9.73 -7.64
C ASP A 1037 16.18 -10.26 -7.48
N GLY A 1038 15.48 -10.41 -8.62
CA GLY A 1038 14.16 -11.04 -8.68
C GLY A 1038 14.23 -12.49 -9.16
N LEU A 1039 13.05 -13.10 -9.31
CA LEU A 1039 12.92 -14.49 -9.75
C LEU A 1039 13.54 -14.70 -11.14
N GLY A 1040 14.25 -15.82 -11.32
CA GLY A 1040 14.93 -16.14 -12.58
C GLY A 1040 16.08 -15.19 -12.94
N GLY A 1041 16.56 -14.36 -12.01
CA GLY A 1041 17.61 -13.36 -12.28
C GLY A 1041 17.11 -12.07 -12.92
N ILE A 1042 15.79 -11.92 -13.08
CA ILE A 1042 15.16 -10.69 -13.57
C ILE A 1042 15.30 -9.62 -12.48
N ALA A 1043 15.96 -8.51 -12.79
CA ALA A 1043 16.18 -7.47 -11.80
C ALA A 1043 14.89 -6.73 -11.45
N MET A 1044 14.73 -6.38 -10.18
CA MET A 1044 13.77 -5.38 -9.71
C MET A 1044 14.53 -4.11 -9.31
N TYR A 1045 13.87 -2.97 -9.38
CA TYR A 1045 14.42 -1.69 -8.95
C TYR A 1045 13.56 -1.08 -7.85
N MET A 1046 14.03 0.04 -7.29
CA MET A 1046 13.22 0.86 -6.39
C MET A 1046 13.15 2.30 -6.90
N ASP A 1047 12.13 3.03 -6.45
CA ASP A 1047 12.08 4.48 -6.61
C ASP A 1047 13.22 5.19 -5.85
N ALA A 1048 13.38 6.50 -6.06
CA ALA A 1048 14.44 7.28 -5.44
C ALA A 1048 14.35 7.34 -3.90
N GLN A 1049 13.14 7.15 -3.34
CA GLN A 1049 12.89 7.14 -1.91
C GLN A 1049 13.12 5.75 -1.29
N HIS A 1050 13.33 4.71 -2.10
CA HIS A 1050 13.24 3.30 -1.71
C HIS A 1050 11.90 2.95 -1.03
N SER A 1051 10.80 3.59 -1.46
CA SER A 1051 9.46 3.40 -0.88
C SER A 1051 8.60 2.36 -1.62
N SER A 1052 8.91 2.09 -2.88
CA SER A 1052 8.20 1.13 -3.72
C SER A 1052 9.15 0.42 -4.67
N PHE A 1053 8.81 -0.82 -5.02
CA PHE A 1053 9.46 -1.51 -6.13
C PHE A 1053 9.03 -0.84 -7.44
N SER A 1054 9.99 -0.75 -8.36
CA SER A 1054 9.80 -0.34 -9.73
C SER A 1054 10.29 -1.46 -10.64
N PRO A 1055 9.55 -1.82 -11.70
CA PRO A 1055 10.05 -2.74 -12.71
C PRO A 1055 11.19 -2.15 -13.54
N PHE A 1056 11.38 -0.82 -13.54
CA PHE A 1056 12.40 -0.12 -14.33
C PHE A 1056 13.35 0.69 -13.44
N PRO A 1057 14.60 0.92 -13.90
CA PRO A 1057 15.49 1.93 -13.31
C PRO A 1057 14.82 3.28 -13.17
N THR A 1058 14.98 3.94 -12.02
CA THR A 1058 14.30 5.22 -11.72
C THR A 1058 15.24 6.41 -11.61
N THR A 1059 16.42 6.23 -11.00
CA THR A 1059 17.40 7.31 -10.76
C THR A 1059 18.82 6.74 -10.72
N MET A 1060 19.77 7.47 -11.33
CA MET A 1060 21.21 7.26 -11.14
C MET A 1060 21.94 8.54 -11.49
N LYS A 1061 22.76 9.06 -10.59
CA LYS A 1061 23.55 10.26 -10.84
C LYS A 1061 24.92 9.93 -11.40
N ILE A 1062 25.32 10.65 -12.44
CA ILE A 1062 26.66 10.55 -13.04
C ILE A 1062 27.35 11.89 -13.01
N GLN A 1063 28.67 11.88 -13.08
CA GLN A 1063 29.54 13.05 -13.11
C GLN A 1063 30.48 13.01 -14.31
N TRP A 1064 30.88 14.19 -14.79
CA TRP A 1064 31.91 14.33 -15.83
C TRP A 1064 32.62 15.68 -15.71
N ASP A 1065 33.79 15.75 -16.36
CA ASP A 1065 34.66 16.91 -16.37
C ASP A 1065 34.58 17.62 -17.74
N GLY A 1066 34.83 18.93 -17.76
CA GLY A 1066 34.83 19.75 -18.98
C GLY A 1066 33.44 20.25 -19.40
N ASP A 1067 33.34 20.82 -20.59
CA ASP A 1067 32.08 21.31 -21.14
C ASP A 1067 31.32 20.20 -21.89
N LEU A 1068 30.03 20.42 -22.14
CA LEU A 1068 29.23 19.52 -22.97
C LEU A 1068 29.73 19.54 -24.43
N PRO A 1069 29.56 18.44 -25.18
CA PRO A 1069 29.83 18.43 -26.62
C PRO A 1069 28.96 19.48 -27.33
N ALA A 1070 29.53 20.20 -28.30
CA ALA A 1070 28.78 21.18 -29.07
C ALA A 1070 27.63 20.52 -29.86
N ARG A 1071 26.44 21.12 -29.83
CA ARG A 1071 25.32 20.75 -30.70
C ARG A 1071 25.64 21.15 -32.14
N ARG A 1072 25.28 20.30 -33.10
CA ARG A 1072 25.37 20.62 -34.53
C ARG A 1072 24.23 21.59 -34.87
N GLU A 1073 24.58 22.75 -35.43
CA GLU A 1073 23.63 23.79 -35.86
C GLU A 1073 22.73 23.35 -37.02
#